data_AF-A0A662XQQ5-F1
#
_entry.id   AF-A0A662XQQ5-F1
#
_cell.length_a   1.000
_cell.length_b   1.000
_cell.length_c   1.000
_cell.angle_alpha   90.00
_cell.angle_beta   90.00
_cell.angle_gamma   90.00
#
_symmetry.space_group_name_H-M   'P 1'
#
loop_
_entity.id
_entity.type
_entity.pdbx_description
1 polymer ?
#
loop_
_entity_poly.entity_id
_entity_poly.type
_entity_poly.pdbx_seq_one_letter_code
_entity_poly.pdbx_strand_id
1 'polypeptide(L)'
;MKLPTVTIAPLALLAAMTPTVHGMFRFDCFNNLVVDRVDPIVNPGVASGHLHAVSGGNGFSKSADGDAMKASTCTSCPIGADLSAYWVPQMYVKFKNGTGYGLVESHQIVYYEPRPTGNETVIPFPDGLKMLAGNPKLREAGDSIEQRAITWVCIDYDNSHPEQQGIPNFKCPDGLRGQVNFPMCWDGVNYDSDDHKSHVAYATELDGGSCPDGWQKMVKIFYEAFYSVDKYDDEWDGDQHPFVLSNGDRTGYGFHGDFLDGWDKDVLRDAIEQCTDENYFNSGECPPLAASFSSDAPEERCVNEPEIVEDISPVTALPGNNPVDGDAVASTAGSSSSTATETPSVAASASGSAATAGSATTTESGSDGDAAVSATSAPAQSSDGASVDGEADALTPTPETPETSAAPEVTSEAPTSTPETTLSPAPTDAGVSCKVHTWSTNFRAATEIVEVAKLPTPAAGNVVVKNHFLGINATDINITNGGYGRTTLPINCGLEADLGAFAEYTEVPATKLIQTPELSPSVIPLTVCGVSASLALEKAGEMKTNETVFVSAAAGATGQFVVQLAKLAGNHVIGACSSDEKVAYLKSLGVDRPINYKKEDLSAVLKAEYPDGINLAFESVGGELFKAVLDNIAVLGRIIVFGNVSHYHGDSGPEPQYGYQQNRKMQLRSASLRGFLLFHHAKYVPEHLERLLTLIKEGKLKAGIDPTEFRGLESIPDAIDRLYAQKNIGKLVIRL
;
A
#
# COMPACT_ATOMS: atom_id res chain seq x y z
N MET A 1 73.36 10.11 -1.52
CA MET A 1 73.17 11.12 -2.60
C MET A 1 72.00 12.02 -2.23
N LYS A 2 71.93 13.25 -2.75
CA LYS A 2 70.76 14.13 -2.56
C LYS A 2 69.65 13.75 -3.53
N LEU A 3 68.40 13.73 -3.08
CA LEU A 3 67.23 13.77 -3.95
C LEU A 3 67.03 15.20 -4.48
N PRO A 4 66.53 15.39 -5.72
CA PRO A 4 66.18 16.71 -6.24
C PRO A 4 64.82 17.17 -5.72
N THR A 5 64.71 18.45 -5.37
CA THR A 5 63.42 19.09 -5.05
C THR A 5 62.68 19.40 -6.36
N VAL A 6 61.45 18.90 -6.51
CA VAL A 6 60.58 19.27 -7.64
C VAL A 6 59.68 20.42 -7.22
N THR A 7 59.78 21.56 -7.91
CA THR A 7 58.94 22.73 -7.68
C THR A 7 57.59 22.55 -8.36
N ILE A 8 56.50 22.52 -7.60
CA ILE A 8 55.15 22.49 -8.15
C ILE A 8 54.71 23.91 -8.47
N ALA A 9 54.42 24.19 -9.75
CA ALA A 9 53.75 25.42 -10.16
C ALA A 9 52.22 25.28 -9.93
N PRO A 10 51.50 26.36 -9.59
CA PRO A 10 50.06 26.29 -9.44
C PRO A 10 49.40 25.96 -10.79
N LEU A 11 48.69 24.84 -10.85
CA LEU A 11 47.86 24.50 -12.00
C LEU A 11 46.72 25.52 -12.09
N ALA A 12 46.43 26.02 -13.30
CA ALA A 12 45.34 26.96 -13.50
C ALA A 12 44.01 26.31 -13.07
N LEU A 13 43.14 27.09 -12.42
CA LEU A 13 41.82 26.63 -12.00
C LEU A 13 40.98 26.32 -13.24
N LEU A 14 40.88 25.03 -13.58
CA LEU A 14 39.93 24.57 -14.58
C LEU A 14 38.54 24.83 -14.00
N ALA A 15 37.79 25.76 -14.59
CA ALA A 15 36.42 26.02 -14.20
C ALA A 15 35.62 24.74 -14.42
N ALA A 16 35.19 24.09 -13.34
CA ALA A 16 34.29 22.96 -13.43
C ALA A 16 32.98 23.47 -14.06
N MET A 17 32.66 22.97 -15.25
CA MET A 17 31.28 23.03 -15.75
C MET A 17 30.46 22.16 -14.80
N THR A 18 29.82 22.80 -13.84
CA THR A 18 28.70 22.20 -13.10
C THR A 18 27.68 21.73 -14.13
N PRO A 19 27.26 20.45 -14.13
CA PRO A 19 26.12 20.06 -14.94
C PRO A 19 24.95 20.94 -14.52
N THR A 20 24.30 21.59 -15.49
CA THR A 20 23.02 22.25 -15.22
C THR A 20 22.02 21.15 -14.94
N VAL A 21 21.62 21.03 -13.68
CA VAL A 21 20.42 20.28 -13.31
C VAL A 21 19.27 21.08 -13.94
N HIS A 22 18.73 20.57 -15.04
CA HIS A 22 17.50 21.11 -15.60
C HIS A 22 16.37 20.60 -14.73
N GLY A 23 15.80 21.48 -13.91
CA GLY A 23 14.69 21.16 -13.03
C GLY A 23 13.51 20.55 -13.77
N MET A 24 12.77 19.72 -13.05
CA MET A 24 11.52 19.11 -13.50
C MET A 24 10.45 19.29 -12.42
N PHE A 25 9.18 19.23 -12.79
CA PHE A 25 8.08 19.13 -11.84
C PHE A 25 7.28 17.85 -12.09
N ARG A 26 6.76 17.24 -11.01
CA ARG A 26 5.95 16.04 -11.09
C ARG A 26 4.75 16.08 -10.16
N PHE A 27 3.79 15.22 -10.42
CA PHE A 27 2.63 15.02 -9.57
C PHE A 27 2.13 13.58 -9.60
N ASP A 28 1.65 13.12 -8.46
CA ASP A 28 0.96 11.84 -8.28
C ASP A 28 -0.55 12.10 -8.36
N CYS A 29 -1.25 11.45 -9.29
CA CYS A 29 -2.67 11.68 -9.48
C CYS A 29 -3.48 10.90 -8.42
N PHE A 30 -4.34 11.59 -7.68
CA PHE A 30 -4.98 11.07 -6.46
C PHE A 30 -5.80 9.79 -6.68
N ASN A 31 -6.32 9.61 -7.91
CA ASN A 31 -6.98 8.42 -8.41
C ASN A 31 -6.96 8.40 -9.94
N ASN A 32 -7.17 7.21 -10.53
CA ASN A 32 -7.65 7.13 -11.90
C ASN A 32 -9.01 7.85 -11.98
N LEU A 33 -9.19 8.74 -12.95
CA LEU A 33 -10.45 9.38 -13.31
C LEU A 33 -11.49 8.31 -13.72
N VAL A 34 -11.09 7.34 -14.54
CA VAL A 34 -11.92 6.20 -14.95
C VAL A 34 -11.03 5.02 -15.38
N VAL A 35 -11.60 3.82 -15.40
CA VAL A 35 -11.01 2.63 -16.04
C VAL A 35 -12.02 2.13 -17.08
N ASP A 36 -11.75 2.38 -18.36
CA ASP A 36 -12.74 2.25 -19.44
C ASP A 36 -12.09 1.87 -20.78
N ARG A 37 -12.88 1.35 -21.73
CA ARG A 37 -12.49 1.13 -23.13
C ARG A 37 -12.77 2.37 -23.96
N VAL A 38 -12.27 3.51 -23.48
CA VAL A 38 -12.38 4.83 -24.12
C VAL A 38 -11.00 5.25 -24.63
N ASP A 39 -10.98 5.74 -25.86
CA ASP A 39 -9.77 6.18 -26.56
C ASP A 39 -10.16 7.21 -27.64
N PRO A 40 -10.13 8.52 -27.31
CA PRO A 40 -10.47 9.59 -28.25
C PRO A 40 -9.35 9.90 -29.28
N ILE A 41 -8.23 9.17 -29.24
CA ILE A 41 -7.14 9.28 -30.23
C ILE A 41 -7.36 8.21 -31.30
N VAL A 42 -7.20 6.93 -30.93
CA VAL A 42 -7.16 5.81 -31.89
C VAL A 42 -8.56 5.31 -32.25
N ASN A 43 -9.53 5.40 -31.34
CA ASN A 43 -10.88 4.84 -31.53
C ASN A 43 -12.03 5.83 -31.21
N PRO A 44 -12.01 7.07 -31.73
CA PRO A 44 -12.99 8.10 -31.41
C PRO A 44 -14.43 7.69 -31.74
N GLY A 45 -15.33 7.91 -30.78
CA GLY A 45 -16.76 7.62 -30.86
C GLY A 45 -17.15 6.16 -30.59
N VAL A 46 -16.18 5.24 -30.43
CA VAL A 46 -16.43 3.79 -30.25
C VAL A 46 -15.64 3.21 -29.09
N ALA A 47 -15.86 1.93 -28.77
CA ALA A 47 -15.06 1.23 -27.76
C ALA A 47 -13.65 0.95 -28.30
N SER A 48 -12.64 1.27 -27.51
CA SER A 48 -11.22 1.04 -27.84
C SER A 48 -10.89 -0.44 -27.98
N GLY A 49 -9.72 -0.77 -28.54
CA GLY A 49 -9.25 -2.15 -28.62
C GLY A 49 -9.09 -2.87 -27.27
N HIS A 50 -8.84 -2.13 -26.18
CA HIS A 50 -8.50 -2.70 -24.86
C HIS A 50 -8.68 -1.69 -23.72
N LEU A 51 -8.82 -2.18 -22.48
CA LEU A 51 -9.16 -1.37 -21.31
C LEU A 51 -7.99 -0.46 -20.86
N HIS A 52 -8.25 0.82 -20.68
CA HIS A 52 -7.28 1.81 -20.22
C HIS A 52 -7.52 2.18 -18.75
N ALA A 53 -6.45 2.51 -18.03
CA ALA A 53 -6.50 3.28 -16.79
C ALA A 53 -6.20 4.74 -17.14
N VAL A 54 -7.10 5.66 -16.78
CA VAL A 54 -7.08 7.06 -17.19
C VAL A 54 -7.01 7.96 -15.96
N SER A 55 -6.17 8.99 -15.99
CA SER A 55 -6.12 10.08 -15.00
C SER A 55 -6.23 11.45 -15.69
N GLY A 56 -6.66 12.47 -14.95
CA GLY A 56 -6.73 13.86 -15.45
C GLY A 56 -8.14 14.46 -15.47
N GLY A 57 -8.41 15.35 -16.43
CA GLY A 57 -9.63 16.18 -16.52
C GLY A 57 -10.93 15.42 -16.84
N ASN A 58 -12.04 15.78 -16.19
CA ASN A 58 -13.33 15.11 -16.38
C ASN A 58 -14.02 15.34 -17.75
N GLY A 59 -13.45 16.16 -18.64
CA GLY A 59 -13.86 16.26 -20.04
C GLY A 59 -13.57 15.00 -20.88
N PHE A 60 -12.77 14.06 -20.36
CA PHE A 60 -12.43 12.81 -21.03
C PHE A 60 -13.65 11.94 -21.34
N SER A 61 -13.82 11.59 -22.61
CA SER A 61 -15.01 10.93 -23.18
C SER A 61 -14.64 10.26 -24.52
N LYS A 62 -15.53 9.44 -25.10
CA LYS A 62 -15.34 8.82 -26.42
C LYS A 62 -14.98 9.79 -27.55
N SER A 63 -15.30 11.06 -27.41
CA SER A 63 -15.05 12.09 -28.44
C SER A 63 -14.35 13.32 -27.88
N ALA A 64 -13.51 13.16 -26.85
CA ALA A 64 -12.77 14.28 -26.27
C ALA A 64 -11.72 14.85 -27.26
N ASP A 65 -11.61 16.18 -27.24
CA ASP A 65 -10.58 16.97 -27.89
C ASP A 65 -10.05 18.02 -26.89
N GLY A 66 -9.16 18.91 -27.33
CA GLY A 66 -8.60 19.95 -26.45
C GLY A 66 -9.64 20.93 -25.89
N ASP A 67 -10.73 21.19 -26.62
CA ASP A 67 -11.83 22.04 -26.13
C ASP A 67 -12.64 21.30 -25.05
N ALA A 68 -12.90 20.00 -25.23
CA ALA A 68 -13.53 19.17 -24.22
C ALA A 68 -12.69 19.05 -22.94
N MET A 69 -11.37 18.85 -23.07
CA MET A 69 -10.46 18.80 -21.91
C MET A 69 -10.40 20.14 -21.17
N LYS A 70 -10.27 21.26 -21.88
CA LYS A 70 -10.29 22.61 -21.28
C LYS A 70 -11.66 23.02 -20.72
N ALA A 71 -12.74 22.30 -21.06
CA ALA A 71 -14.06 22.43 -20.45
C ALA A 71 -14.27 21.58 -19.18
N SER A 72 -13.25 20.82 -18.74
CA SER A 72 -13.31 20.04 -17.50
C SER A 72 -13.60 20.93 -16.28
N THR A 73 -14.49 20.48 -15.41
CA THR A 73 -14.81 21.13 -14.13
C THR A 73 -14.00 20.59 -12.95
N CYS A 74 -13.30 19.47 -13.13
CA CYS A 74 -12.33 18.93 -12.17
C CYS A 74 -11.26 18.11 -12.90
N THR A 75 -10.18 17.76 -12.18
CA THR A 75 -9.13 16.83 -12.59
C THR A 75 -8.86 15.84 -11.45
N SER A 76 -8.46 14.60 -11.77
CA SER A 76 -8.05 13.61 -10.77
C SER A 76 -6.61 13.79 -10.27
N CYS A 77 -5.88 14.74 -10.85
CA CYS A 77 -4.50 15.09 -10.52
C CYS A 77 -4.44 16.39 -9.66
N PRO A 78 -3.34 16.63 -8.90
CA PRO A 78 -3.29 17.71 -7.90
C PRO A 78 -3.12 19.13 -8.46
N ILE A 79 -2.87 19.31 -9.75
CA ILE A 79 -2.71 20.64 -10.38
C ILE A 79 -4.01 21.01 -11.08
N GLY A 80 -4.79 21.92 -10.51
CA GLY A 80 -6.07 22.36 -11.09
C GLY A 80 -5.96 23.15 -12.40
N ALA A 81 -4.76 23.62 -12.77
CA ALA A 81 -4.45 24.20 -14.07
C ALA A 81 -4.14 23.13 -15.16
N ASP A 82 -4.08 21.86 -14.78
CA ASP A 82 -3.89 20.72 -15.67
C ASP A 82 -5.17 19.91 -15.80
N LEU A 83 -5.89 20.15 -16.89
CA LEU A 83 -7.10 19.42 -17.26
C LEU A 83 -6.83 18.42 -18.38
N SER A 84 -5.57 18.07 -18.65
CA SER A 84 -5.18 17.07 -19.65
C SER A 84 -5.67 15.68 -19.29
N ALA A 85 -5.62 14.74 -20.24
CA ALA A 85 -5.86 13.32 -19.99
C ALA A 85 -4.58 12.49 -20.22
N TYR A 86 -4.38 11.53 -19.32
CA TYR A 86 -3.20 10.67 -19.23
C TYR A 86 -3.66 9.21 -19.11
N TRP A 87 -3.42 8.35 -20.11
CA TRP A 87 -3.83 6.95 -20.00
C TRP A 87 -2.78 5.93 -20.45
N VAL A 88 -2.96 4.71 -19.94
CA VAL A 88 -2.09 3.54 -20.17
C VAL A 88 -2.95 2.26 -20.20
N PRO A 89 -2.46 1.15 -20.80
CA PRO A 89 -3.11 -0.15 -20.72
C PRO A 89 -3.27 -0.61 -19.27
N GLN A 90 -4.50 -0.93 -18.88
CA GLN A 90 -4.75 -1.45 -17.53
C GLN A 90 -4.22 -2.88 -17.37
N MET A 91 -3.70 -3.23 -16.19
CA MET A 91 -3.14 -4.54 -15.90
C MET A 91 -4.15 -5.47 -15.22
N TYR A 92 -4.04 -6.75 -15.57
CA TYR A 92 -4.80 -7.87 -15.03
C TYR A 92 -3.86 -8.92 -14.42
N VAL A 93 -4.36 -9.64 -13.41
CA VAL A 93 -3.82 -10.94 -12.96
C VAL A 93 -4.65 -12.06 -13.61
N LYS A 94 -4.00 -13.09 -14.18
CA LYS A 94 -4.67 -14.33 -14.60
C LYS A 94 -4.69 -15.30 -13.41
N PHE A 95 -5.87 -15.67 -12.93
CA PHE A 95 -6.01 -16.53 -11.76
C PHE A 95 -5.58 -17.98 -12.06
N LYS A 96 -4.71 -18.52 -11.21
CA LYS A 96 -4.09 -19.86 -11.31
C LYS A 96 -5.10 -21.01 -11.21
N ASN A 97 -6.22 -20.76 -10.57
CA ASN A 97 -7.37 -21.67 -10.50
C ASN A 97 -8.15 -21.79 -11.83
N GLY A 98 -7.84 -20.95 -12.84
CA GLY A 98 -8.52 -20.92 -14.14
C GLY A 98 -9.87 -20.20 -14.16
N THR A 99 -10.27 -19.45 -13.12
CA THR A 99 -11.58 -18.77 -13.08
C THR A 99 -11.64 -17.49 -13.92
N GLY A 100 -10.51 -17.03 -14.46
CA GLY A 100 -10.43 -15.86 -15.33
C GLY A 100 -9.35 -14.88 -14.91
N TYR A 101 -9.68 -13.60 -14.93
CA TYR A 101 -8.78 -12.47 -14.68
C TYR A 101 -9.39 -11.49 -13.67
N GLY A 102 -8.53 -10.89 -12.85
CA GLY A 102 -8.89 -9.77 -11.96
C GLY A 102 -8.08 -8.52 -12.30
N LEU A 103 -8.67 -7.34 -12.13
CA LEU A 103 -7.93 -6.08 -12.25
C LEU A 103 -6.85 -5.96 -11.18
N VAL A 104 -5.67 -5.51 -11.57
CA VAL A 104 -4.61 -5.08 -10.66
C VAL A 104 -4.82 -3.59 -10.36
N GLU A 105 -4.80 -3.23 -9.08
CA GLU A 105 -4.94 -1.85 -8.61
C GLU A 105 -3.77 -0.98 -9.11
N SER A 106 -4.09 0.18 -9.69
CA SER A 106 -3.13 1.05 -10.37
C SER A 106 -3.34 2.54 -10.11
N HIS A 107 -2.24 3.31 -10.17
CA HIS A 107 -2.20 4.77 -10.12
C HIS A 107 -1.06 5.31 -11.01
N GLN A 108 -1.06 6.61 -11.29
CA GLN A 108 -0.15 7.25 -12.25
C GLN A 108 0.55 8.48 -11.63
N ILE A 109 1.88 8.53 -11.76
CA ILE A 109 2.68 9.73 -11.53
C ILE A 109 3.11 10.29 -12.89
N VAL A 110 2.88 11.59 -13.11
CA VAL A 110 3.24 12.30 -14.33
C VAL A 110 4.37 13.29 -14.05
N TYR A 111 5.34 13.34 -14.96
CA TYR A 111 6.55 14.16 -14.87
C TYR A 111 6.62 15.09 -16.09
N TYR A 112 6.98 16.34 -15.84
CA TYR A 112 7.17 17.39 -16.83
C TYR A 112 8.62 17.85 -16.81
N GLU A 113 9.32 17.63 -17.92
CA GLU A 113 10.77 17.74 -17.99
C GLU A 113 11.18 18.65 -19.17
N PRO A 114 11.58 19.91 -18.94
CA PRO A 114 11.92 20.84 -20.03
C PRO A 114 13.07 20.37 -20.93
N ARG A 115 14.08 19.70 -20.36
CA ARG A 115 15.25 19.09 -21.04
C ARG A 115 15.85 19.91 -22.21
N PRO A 116 16.19 21.21 -22.03
CA PRO A 116 16.76 22.05 -23.09
C PRO A 116 18.16 21.60 -23.52
N THR A 117 18.45 21.73 -24.81
CA THR A 117 19.75 21.44 -25.44
C THR A 117 20.44 22.74 -25.84
N GLY A 118 21.44 23.16 -25.07
CA GLY A 118 22.17 24.41 -25.33
C GLY A 118 21.30 25.64 -25.09
N ASN A 119 20.93 26.34 -26.18
CA ASN A 119 20.14 27.58 -26.13
C ASN A 119 18.77 27.43 -26.83
N GLU A 120 18.26 26.21 -27.04
CA GLU A 120 16.92 26.01 -27.61
C GLU A 120 15.83 26.44 -26.61
N THR A 121 14.76 27.07 -27.11
CA THR A 121 13.59 27.43 -26.31
C THR A 121 12.67 26.23 -26.19
N VAL A 122 12.34 25.86 -24.96
CA VAL A 122 11.32 24.85 -24.64
C VAL A 122 9.95 25.55 -24.59
N ILE A 123 8.94 24.99 -25.25
CA ILE A 123 7.58 25.55 -25.28
C ILE A 123 6.57 24.68 -24.51
N PRO A 124 5.46 25.27 -23.99
CA PRO A 124 4.27 24.51 -23.60
C PRO A 124 3.64 23.84 -24.83
N PHE A 125 2.70 22.92 -24.60
CA PHE A 125 2.01 22.24 -25.70
C PHE A 125 1.16 23.18 -26.57
N PRO A 126 1.01 22.86 -27.87
CA PRO A 126 -0.03 23.44 -28.71
C PRO A 126 -1.39 22.89 -28.27
N ASP A 127 -2.41 23.75 -28.20
CA ASP A 127 -3.69 23.46 -27.55
C ASP A 127 -4.39 22.22 -28.13
N GLY A 128 -4.64 21.21 -27.31
CA GLY A 128 -5.25 19.95 -27.75
C GLY A 128 -4.31 19.01 -28.51
N LEU A 129 -2.99 19.15 -28.34
CA LEU A 129 -2.00 18.16 -28.76
C LEU A 129 -2.39 16.75 -28.29
N LYS A 130 -2.30 15.78 -29.19
CA LYS A 130 -2.39 14.34 -28.90
C LYS A 130 -1.01 13.71 -29.01
N MET A 131 -0.68 12.70 -28.21
CA MET A 131 0.55 11.92 -28.40
C MET A 131 0.37 10.45 -28.01
N LEU A 132 1.03 9.55 -28.76
CA LEU A 132 1.10 8.11 -28.48
C LEU A 132 2.56 7.64 -28.37
N ALA A 133 2.97 7.20 -27.18
CA ALA A 133 4.32 6.69 -26.90
C ALA A 133 4.30 5.18 -26.63
N GLY A 134 5.08 4.40 -27.39
CA GLY A 134 5.02 2.93 -27.39
C GLY A 134 4.04 2.37 -28.43
N ASN A 135 3.79 1.05 -28.38
CA ASN A 135 3.06 0.33 -29.43
C ASN A 135 2.27 -0.90 -28.89
N PRO A 136 0.91 -0.87 -28.86
CA PRO A 136 0.06 -1.95 -28.32
C PRO A 136 0.28 -3.36 -28.90
N LYS A 137 0.93 -3.47 -30.07
CA LYS A 137 1.01 -4.72 -30.86
C LYS A 137 2.35 -5.45 -30.72
N LEU A 138 3.34 -4.88 -30.02
CA LEU A 138 4.62 -5.52 -29.79
C LEU A 138 4.51 -6.64 -28.74
N ARG A 139 5.17 -7.77 -29.01
CA ARG A 139 5.29 -8.93 -28.11
C ARG A 139 6.73 -9.46 -28.04
N GLU A 140 7.68 -8.70 -28.60
CA GLU A 140 9.10 -9.05 -28.71
C GLU A 140 9.98 -7.81 -28.46
N ALA A 141 11.18 -8.02 -27.93
CA ALA A 141 12.16 -6.96 -27.65
C ALA A 141 12.75 -6.34 -28.92
N GLY A 142 13.24 -5.11 -28.80
CA GLY A 142 14.00 -4.42 -29.85
C GLY A 142 14.71 -3.17 -29.32
N ASP A 143 15.43 -2.47 -30.19
CA ASP A 143 16.36 -1.38 -29.85
C ASP A 143 15.93 0.00 -30.41
N SER A 144 14.78 0.07 -31.09
CA SER A 144 14.22 1.32 -31.58
C SER A 144 13.99 2.32 -30.44
N ILE A 145 14.02 3.63 -30.74
CA ILE A 145 13.82 4.65 -29.71
C ILE A 145 12.42 4.57 -29.08
N GLU A 146 11.39 4.17 -29.85
CA GLU A 146 10.04 3.92 -29.34
C GLU A 146 9.97 2.72 -28.39
N GLN A 147 10.74 1.65 -28.62
CA GLN A 147 10.81 0.51 -27.68
C GLN A 147 11.59 0.87 -26.42
N ARG A 148 12.75 1.52 -26.56
CA ARG A 148 13.57 1.95 -25.42
C ARG A 148 12.92 3.06 -24.59
N ALA A 149 11.88 3.73 -25.10
CA ALA A 149 11.06 4.69 -24.36
C ALA A 149 10.13 4.02 -23.32
N ILE A 150 9.88 2.71 -23.47
CA ILE A 150 9.03 1.89 -22.61
C ILE A 150 9.92 1.04 -21.70
N THR A 151 9.75 1.16 -20.39
CA THR A 151 10.53 0.39 -19.39
C THR A 151 9.64 -0.15 -18.26
N TRP A 152 10.17 -1.12 -17.53
CA TRP A 152 9.53 -1.78 -16.39
C TRP A 152 10.49 -1.83 -15.21
N VAL A 153 10.05 -1.41 -14.03
CA VAL A 153 10.85 -1.42 -12.79
C VAL A 153 10.13 -2.21 -11.70
N CYS A 154 10.82 -3.24 -11.21
CA CYS A 154 10.41 -4.02 -10.06
C CYS A 154 10.64 -3.19 -8.78
N ILE A 155 9.58 -2.89 -8.03
CA ILE A 155 9.68 -2.11 -6.79
C ILE A 155 9.98 -3.07 -5.64
N ASP A 156 11.10 -2.80 -4.99
CA ASP A 156 11.66 -3.55 -3.86
C ASP A 156 12.52 -2.54 -3.09
N TYR A 157 12.04 -2.10 -1.92
CA TYR A 157 12.74 -1.06 -1.16
C TYR A 157 13.98 -1.59 -0.42
N ASP A 158 14.12 -2.91 -0.27
CA ASP A 158 15.28 -3.56 0.34
C ASP A 158 16.38 -3.89 -0.70
N ASN A 159 16.03 -4.15 -1.96
CA ASN A 159 16.95 -4.58 -3.02
C ASN A 159 16.70 -3.82 -4.35
N SER A 160 17.66 -2.99 -4.78
CA SER A 160 17.56 -2.25 -6.05
C SER A 160 17.65 -3.18 -7.27
N HIS A 161 16.60 -3.22 -8.10
CA HIS A 161 16.57 -3.90 -9.39
C HIS A 161 16.84 -2.93 -10.55
N PRO A 162 17.55 -3.35 -11.62
CA PRO A 162 17.72 -2.54 -12.82
C PRO A 162 16.44 -2.52 -13.68
N GLU A 163 16.26 -1.46 -14.45
CA GLU A 163 15.14 -1.31 -15.40
C GLU A 163 15.14 -2.43 -16.46
N GLN A 164 13.95 -2.92 -16.80
CA GLN A 164 13.70 -3.97 -17.77
C GLN A 164 12.96 -3.41 -19.00
N GLN A 165 13.03 -4.10 -20.13
CA GLN A 165 12.25 -3.76 -21.34
C GLN A 165 10.89 -4.50 -21.39
N GLY A 166 10.66 -5.46 -20.49
CA GLY A 166 9.42 -6.23 -20.37
C GLY A 166 9.12 -6.58 -18.90
N ILE A 167 7.96 -7.18 -18.65
CA ILE A 167 7.53 -7.53 -17.28
C ILE A 167 8.51 -8.57 -16.69
N PRO A 168 9.04 -8.36 -15.47
CA PRO A 168 10.00 -9.27 -14.87
C PRO A 168 9.36 -10.61 -14.50
N ASN A 169 10.03 -11.71 -14.85
CA ASN A 169 9.72 -13.05 -14.35
C ASN A 169 10.39 -13.32 -12.99
N PHE A 170 10.22 -12.36 -12.07
CA PHE A 170 10.55 -12.46 -10.65
C PHE A 170 9.65 -11.53 -9.84
N LYS A 171 9.44 -11.86 -8.57
CA LYS A 171 8.49 -11.17 -7.69
C LYS A 171 8.97 -9.77 -7.30
N CYS A 172 8.03 -8.83 -7.22
CA CYS A 172 8.27 -7.44 -6.86
C CYS A 172 7.49 -7.09 -5.57
N PRO A 173 8.14 -7.13 -4.40
CA PRO A 173 7.48 -7.16 -3.09
C PRO A 173 6.73 -5.87 -2.71
N ASP A 174 7.03 -4.76 -3.39
CA ASP A 174 6.41 -3.44 -3.17
C ASP A 174 5.72 -2.89 -4.43
N GLY A 175 5.47 -3.74 -5.43
CA GLY A 175 4.74 -3.40 -6.66
C GLY A 175 5.60 -3.38 -7.93
N LEU A 176 4.97 -3.08 -9.07
CA LEU A 176 5.61 -3.04 -10.40
C LEU A 176 5.28 -1.72 -11.07
N ARG A 177 6.27 -1.08 -11.68
CA ARG A 177 6.13 0.24 -12.30
C ARG A 177 6.41 0.14 -13.80
N GLY A 178 5.37 0.31 -14.61
CA GLY A 178 5.51 0.59 -16.04
C GLY A 178 5.91 2.05 -16.24
N GLN A 179 6.76 2.33 -17.22
CA GLN A 179 7.33 3.65 -17.48
C GLN A 179 7.21 3.99 -18.97
N VAL A 180 6.85 5.24 -19.28
CA VAL A 180 6.63 5.72 -20.66
C VAL A 180 7.26 7.08 -20.86
N ASN A 181 8.28 7.16 -21.72
CA ASN A 181 8.87 8.42 -22.18
C ASN A 181 8.16 8.88 -23.47
N PHE A 182 7.73 10.15 -23.53
CA PHE A 182 7.08 10.68 -24.73
C PHE A 182 8.07 11.33 -25.71
N PRO A 183 7.67 11.43 -27.00
CA PRO A 183 8.17 12.46 -27.91
C PRO A 183 8.23 13.85 -27.26
N MET A 184 9.24 14.66 -27.62
CA MET A 184 9.42 16.02 -27.09
C MET A 184 9.65 17.06 -28.20
N CYS A 185 9.52 16.65 -29.46
CA CYS A 185 9.71 17.48 -30.63
C CYS A 185 8.41 17.51 -31.44
N TRP A 186 8.00 18.69 -31.90
CA TRP A 186 6.77 18.91 -32.65
C TRP A 186 7.03 19.56 -34.00
N ASP A 187 6.27 19.18 -35.03
CA ASP A 187 6.44 19.70 -36.39
C ASP A 187 6.11 21.19 -36.55
N GLY A 188 5.47 21.79 -35.53
CA GLY A 188 5.13 23.21 -35.50
C GLY A 188 3.80 23.57 -36.18
N VAL A 189 3.02 22.58 -36.59
CA VAL A 189 1.81 22.75 -37.42
C VAL A 189 0.62 21.93 -36.91
N ASN A 190 0.83 20.65 -36.58
CA ASN A 190 -0.26 19.67 -36.41
C ASN A 190 -0.42 19.21 -34.96
N TYR A 191 -1.61 19.39 -34.38
CA TYR A 191 -1.95 18.93 -33.03
C TYR A 191 -2.19 17.41 -32.96
N ASP A 192 -2.47 16.79 -34.11
CA ASP A 192 -2.65 15.36 -34.32
C ASP A 192 -2.34 15.06 -35.81
N SER A 193 -2.07 13.80 -36.17
CA SER A 193 -1.83 13.36 -37.55
C SER A 193 -2.69 12.14 -37.90
N ASP A 194 -2.87 11.85 -39.19
CA ASP A 194 -3.66 10.69 -39.67
C ASP A 194 -3.17 9.32 -39.14
N ASP A 195 -1.96 9.26 -38.57
CA ASP A 195 -1.33 8.09 -37.94
C ASP A 195 -1.08 8.27 -36.43
N HIS A 196 -1.51 9.39 -35.84
CA HIS A 196 -1.35 9.80 -34.44
C HIS A 196 0.10 9.81 -33.90
N LYS A 197 1.10 9.81 -34.80
CA LYS A 197 2.52 9.76 -34.44
C LYS A 197 3.41 10.70 -35.27
N SER A 198 3.18 10.87 -36.57
CA SER A 198 4.11 11.58 -37.47
C SER A 198 4.23 13.10 -37.26
N HIS A 199 3.36 13.73 -36.47
CA HIS A 199 3.45 15.15 -36.09
C HIS A 199 4.36 15.41 -34.87
N VAL A 200 4.75 14.35 -34.14
CA VAL A 200 5.69 14.41 -33.01
C VAL A 200 6.89 13.47 -33.21
N ALA A 201 8.02 13.79 -32.58
CA ALA A 201 9.24 13.00 -32.66
C ALA A 201 9.97 12.93 -31.32
N TYR A 202 10.66 11.81 -31.08
CA TYR A 202 11.72 11.77 -30.08
C TYR A 202 12.89 12.64 -30.54
N ALA A 203 13.60 13.22 -29.60
CA ALA A 203 14.87 13.90 -29.85
C ALA A 203 15.98 12.90 -30.20
N THR A 204 17.21 13.38 -30.43
CA THR A 204 18.38 12.51 -30.65
C THR A 204 18.65 11.51 -29.52
N GLU A 205 18.17 11.80 -28.31
CA GLU A 205 18.21 10.92 -27.14
C GLU A 205 16.81 10.82 -26.50
N LEU A 206 16.60 9.85 -25.62
CA LEU A 206 15.29 9.67 -24.95
C LEU A 206 15.00 10.77 -23.92
N ASP A 207 16.04 11.32 -23.32
CA ASP A 207 15.96 12.13 -22.10
C ASP A 207 16.46 13.58 -22.30
N GLY A 208 16.55 13.99 -23.57
CA GLY A 208 17.05 15.29 -24.01
C GLY A 208 17.62 15.23 -25.42
N GLY A 209 18.47 16.20 -25.76
CA GLY A 209 19.07 16.30 -27.08
C GLY A 209 18.19 17.02 -28.10
N SER A 210 18.72 17.15 -29.32
CA SER A 210 18.17 18.02 -30.36
C SER A 210 16.95 17.43 -31.06
N CYS A 211 16.02 18.30 -31.44
CA CYS A 211 14.93 17.97 -32.35
C CYS A 211 15.38 17.95 -33.83
N PRO A 212 14.59 17.36 -34.75
CA PRO A 212 14.87 17.41 -36.18
C PRO A 212 14.88 18.86 -36.73
N ASP A 213 15.57 19.08 -37.85
CA ASP A 213 15.71 20.42 -38.45
C ASP A 213 14.34 21.08 -38.72
N GLY A 214 14.11 22.23 -38.09
CA GLY A 214 12.88 23.03 -38.22
C GLY A 214 11.77 22.70 -37.21
N TRP A 215 11.94 21.67 -36.38
CA TRP A 215 10.96 21.26 -35.37
C TRP A 215 11.09 22.08 -34.07
N GLN A 216 10.01 22.16 -33.30
CA GLN A 216 9.95 22.90 -32.04
C GLN A 216 10.12 21.96 -30.84
N LYS A 217 10.91 22.38 -29.85
CA LYS A 217 11.18 21.63 -28.62
C LYS A 217 10.09 21.91 -27.59
N MET A 218 9.28 20.90 -27.27
CA MET A 218 8.27 20.97 -26.20
C MET A 218 8.86 20.48 -24.87
N VAL A 219 8.18 20.76 -23.77
CA VAL A 219 8.42 20.05 -22.51
C VAL A 219 8.17 18.54 -22.72
N LYS A 220 9.10 17.69 -22.28
CA LYS A 220 8.97 16.22 -22.36
C LYS A 220 7.99 15.76 -21.27
N ILE A 221 7.10 14.84 -21.62
CA ILE A 221 6.28 14.09 -20.66
C ILE A 221 6.96 12.75 -20.35
N PHE A 222 6.91 12.34 -19.09
CA PHE A 222 7.22 10.98 -18.66
C PHE A 222 6.14 10.47 -17.70
N TYR A 223 5.65 9.25 -17.91
CA TYR A 223 4.70 8.57 -17.02
C TYR A 223 5.38 7.47 -16.22
N GLU A 224 4.93 7.32 -14.98
CA GLU A 224 5.12 6.10 -14.20
C GLU A 224 3.75 5.56 -13.77
N ALA A 225 3.37 4.41 -14.33
CA ALA A 225 2.16 3.68 -13.99
C ALA A 225 2.50 2.56 -13.00
N PHE A 226 1.96 2.67 -11.79
CA PHE A 226 2.22 1.73 -10.69
C PHE A 226 1.13 0.68 -10.64
N TYR A 227 1.50 -0.58 -10.38
CA TYR A 227 0.62 -1.72 -10.28
C TYR A 227 0.91 -2.51 -9.00
N SER A 228 -0.13 -2.77 -8.19
CA SER A 228 -0.03 -3.52 -6.93
C SER A 228 0.10 -5.04 -7.16
N VAL A 229 1.17 -5.47 -7.84
CA VAL A 229 1.45 -6.89 -8.14
C VAL A 229 1.78 -7.71 -6.89
N ASP A 230 2.22 -7.06 -5.81
CA ASP A 230 2.57 -7.67 -4.52
C ASP A 230 1.37 -8.36 -3.85
N LYS A 231 0.15 -7.93 -4.20
CA LYS A 231 -1.12 -8.50 -3.72
C LYS A 231 -1.45 -9.87 -4.35
N TYR A 232 -0.70 -10.33 -5.36
CA TYR A 232 -1.02 -11.53 -6.15
C TYR A 232 0.12 -12.56 -6.13
N ASP A 233 0.90 -12.56 -5.05
CA ASP A 233 2.12 -13.35 -4.92
C ASP A 233 1.88 -14.88 -4.91
N ASP A 234 0.65 -15.32 -4.58
CA ASP A 234 0.20 -16.73 -4.62
C ASP A 234 -0.26 -17.21 -6.01
N GLU A 235 -0.56 -16.29 -6.94
CA GLU A 235 -1.05 -16.62 -8.29
C GLU A 235 0.08 -17.01 -9.26
N TRP A 236 1.34 -16.82 -8.86
CA TRP A 236 2.53 -17.21 -9.63
C TRP A 236 2.61 -18.72 -9.89
N ASP A 237 3.15 -19.12 -11.05
CA ASP A 237 3.42 -20.53 -11.36
C ASP A 237 4.91 -20.80 -11.61
N GLY A 238 5.61 -21.16 -10.53
CA GLY A 238 7.07 -21.18 -10.51
C GLY A 238 7.61 -19.78 -10.77
N ASP A 239 8.55 -19.67 -11.71
CA ASP A 239 9.17 -18.41 -12.13
C ASP A 239 8.35 -17.68 -13.21
N GLN A 240 7.06 -18.00 -13.39
CA GLN A 240 6.18 -17.33 -14.36
C GLN A 240 5.18 -16.40 -13.69
N HIS A 241 5.22 -15.13 -14.07
CA HIS A 241 4.31 -14.12 -13.53
C HIS A 241 2.87 -14.33 -14.04
N PRO A 242 1.84 -14.07 -13.20
CA PRO A 242 0.43 -14.21 -13.59
C PRO A 242 -0.10 -13.00 -14.37
N PHE A 243 0.67 -11.90 -14.46
CA PHE A 243 0.19 -10.63 -15.00
C PHE A 243 0.06 -10.58 -16.53
N VAL A 244 -0.90 -9.78 -16.99
CA VAL A 244 -1.23 -9.52 -18.40
C VAL A 244 -1.72 -8.08 -18.54
N LEU A 245 -1.31 -7.36 -19.59
CA LEU A 245 -1.93 -6.10 -19.99
C LEU A 245 -3.29 -6.36 -20.66
N SER A 246 -4.21 -5.39 -20.60
CA SER A 246 -5.56 -5.53 -21.17
C SER A 246 -5.61 -5.79 -22.68
N ASN A 247 -4.53 -5.49 -23.44
CA ASN A 247 -4.35 -5.89 -24.85
C ASN A 247 -3.87 -7.35 -25.04
N GLY A 248 -3.92 -8.16 -23.98
CA GLY A 248 -3.50 -9.56 -23.97
C GLY A 248 -1.99 -9.77 -23.90
N ASP A 249 -1.19 -8.72 -23.77
CA ASP A 249 0.26 -8.85 -23.66
C ASP A 249 0.70 -9.35 -22.27
N ARG A 250 1.43 -10.48 -22.22
CA ARG A 250 2.16 -10.93 -21.04
C ARG A 250 3.60 -10.42 -21.00
N THR A 251 4.16 -9.98 -22.12
CA THR A 251 5.60 -9.69 -22.23
C THR A 251 6.00 -8.33 -21.68
N GLY A 252 5.07 -7.36 -21.68
CA GLY A 252 5.31 -5.97 -21.31
C GLY A 252 5.76 -5.08 -22.47
N TYR A 253 6.12 -5.65 -23.63
CA TYR A 253 6.53 -4.88 -24.81
C TYR A 253 5.35 -4.15 -25.48
N GLY A 254 4.11 -4.60 -25.24
CA GLY A 254 2.87 -3.97 -25.69
C GLY A 254 2.39 -2.81 -24.80
N PHE A 255 3.20 -2.40 -23.82
CA PHE A 255 2.91 -1.22 -23.00
C PHE A 255 3.12 0.07 -23.80
N HIS A 256 2.32 1.08 -23.48
CA HIS A 256 2.31 2.39 -24.11
C HIS A 256 1.64 3.39 -23.17
N GLY A 257 1.73 4.66 -23.53
CA GLY A 257 0.96 5.72 -22.91
C GLY A 257 0.47 6.74 -23.93
N ASP A 258 -0.63 7.38 -23.56
CA ASP A 258 -1.44 8.21 -24.43
C ASP A 258 -1.73 9.53 -23.71
N PHE A 259 -1.62 10.63 -24.45
CA PHE A 259 -1.78 11.99 -23.95
C PHE A 259 -2.77 12.79 -24.79
N LEU A 260 -3.64 13.57 -24.14
CA LEU A 260 -4.43 14.64 -24.75
C LEU A 260 -4.32 15.92 -23.90
N ASP A 261 -3.78 17.00 -24.48
CA ASP A 261 -3.57 18.28 -23.79
C ASP A 261 -4.87 18.94 -23.32
N GLY A 262 -4.83 19.41 -22.07
CA GLY A 262 -5.85 20.27 -21.46
C GLY A 262 -5.26 21.33 -20.53
N TRP A 263 -3.98 21.70 -20.68
CA TRP A 263 -3.35 22.68 -19.79
C TRP A 263 -3.89 24.11 -19.99
N ASP A 264 -3.91 24.86 -18.88
CA ASP A 264 -3.69 26.30 -18.94
C ASP A 264 -2.25 26.54 -19.45
N LYS A 265 -2.19 27.06 -20.68
CA LYS A 265 -0.96 27.25 -21.43
C LYS A 265 -0.09 28.38 -20.90
N ASP A 266 -0.68 29.35 -20.21
CA ASP A 266 0.06 30.42 -19.57
C ASP A 266 0.71 29.90 -18.29
N VAL A 267 -0.01 29.13 -17.47
CA VAL A 267 0.56 28.43 -16.30
C VAL A 267 1.65 27.43 -16.70
N LEU A 268 1.42 26.62 -17.73
CA LEU A 268 2.41 25.63 -18.19
C LEU A 268 3.70 26.30 -18.70
N ARG A 269 3.59 27.38 -19.50
CA ARG A 269 4.77 28.14 -19.95
C ARG A 269 5.51 28.74 -18.76
N ASP A 270 4.80 29.41 -17.87
CA ASP A 270 5.40 30.07 -16.72
C ASP A 270 6.11 29.05 -15.81
N ALA A 271 5.57 27.82 -15.66
CA ALA A 271 6.25 26.71 -14.98
C ALA A 271 7.52 26.24 -15.71
N ILE A 272 7.48 26.06 -17.04
CA ILE A 272 8.64 25.70 -17.87
C ILE A 272 9.76 26.75 -17.79
N GLU A 273 9.41 28.04 -17.68
CA GLU A 273 10.38 29.14 -17.59
C GLU A 273 10.95 29.32 -16.18
N GLN A 274 10.15 29.08 -15.12
CA GLN A 274 10.49 29.48 -13.75
C GLN A 274 10.94 28.33 -12.84
N CYS A 275 10.50 27.09 -13.08
CA CYS A 275 10.74 25.95 -12.20
C CYS A 275 11.84 25.04 -12.76
N THR A 276 13.04 25.60 -12.90
CA THR A 276 14.16 25.02 -13.65
C THR A 276 15.44 24.82 -12.85
N ASP A 277 15.48 25.22 -11.58
CA ASP A 277 16.64 25.19 -10.69
C ASP A 277 16.75 23.92 -9.83
N GLU A 278 15.63 23.25 -9.51
CA GLU A 278 15.62 21.95 -8.83
C GLU A 278 14.48 21.01 -9.27
N ASN A 279 14.45 19.80 -8.68
CA ASN A 279 13.43 18.78 -8.98
C ASN A 279 12.25 18.91 -8.01
N TYR A 280 11.18 19.54 -8.47
CA TYR A 280 9.94 19.74 -7.74
C TYR A 280 9.15 18.43 -7.62
N PHE A 281 9.57 17.59 -6.67
CA PHE A 281 8.86 16.38 -6.28
C PHE A 281 7.50 16.66 -5.64
N ASN A 282 7.31 17.88 -5.13
CA ASN A 282 6.05 18.51 -4.75
C ASN A 282 5.80 19.71 -5.69
N SER A 283 4.89 19.59 -6.65
CA SER A 283 4.60 20.69 -7.59
C SER A 283 4.07 21.96 -6.92
N GLY A 284 3.56 21.89 -5.68
CA GLY A 284 3.15 23.08 -4.92
C GLY A 284 4.29 24.01 -4.49
N GLU A 285 5.55 23.57 -4.59
CA GLU A 285 6.73 24.40 -4.32
C GLU A 285 7.16 25.24 -5.55
N CYS A 286 6.69 24.87 -6.75
CA CYS A 286 6.91 25.61 -8.00
C CYS A 286 5.91 26.80 -8.08
N PRO A 287 6.37 28.08 -8.07
CA PRO A 287 5.48 29.22 -7.84
C PRO A 287 4.31 29.41 -8.85
N PRO A 288 4.47 29.16 -10.16
CA PRO A 288 3.35 29.19 -11.12
C PRO A 288 2.28 28.12 -10.85
N LEU A 289 2.69 26.92 -10.41
CA LEU A 289 1.79 25.80 -10.16
C LEU A 289 1.07 25.93 -8.82
N ALA A 290 1.75 26.50 -7.81
CA ALA A 290 1.28 26.67 -6.44
C ALA A 290 -0.11 27.33 -6.31
N ALA A 291 -0.51 28.19 -7.26
CA ALA A 291 -1.81 28.85 -7.27
C ALA A 291 -2.99 27.90 -7.62
N SER A 292 -2.71 26.73 -8.19
CA SER A 292 -3.69 25.70 -8.57
C SER A 292 -3.44 24.34 -7.95
N PHE A 293 -2.34 24.17 -7.20
CA PHE A 293 -1.92 22.92 -6.61
C PHE A 293 -2.66 22.62 -5.30
N SER A 294 -3.08 21.36 -5.11
CA SER A 294 -3.50 20.81 -3.82
C SER A 294 -2.59 19.65 -3.40
N SER A 295 -2.09 19.67 -2.16
CA SER A 295 -1.43 18.49 -1.56
C SER A 295 -2.44 17.41 -1.19
N ASP A 296 -3.67 17.82 -0.88
CA ASP A 296 -4.70 16.99 -0.30
C ASP A 296 -5.72 16.65 -1.40
N ALA A 297 -6.08 15.38 -1.52
CA ALA A 297 -7.14 14.98 -2.45
C ALA A 297 -8.49 15.54 -2.00
N PRO A 298 -9.35 16.02 -2.91
CA PRO A 298 -10.67 16.56 -2.54
C PRO A 298 -11.57 15.50 -1.90
N GLU A 299 -12.53 15.93 -1.07
CA GLU A 299 -13.48 15.04 -0.40
C GLU A 299 -14.35 14.27 -1.41
N GLU A 300 -14.85 14.98 -2.41
CA GLU A 300 -15.42 14.39 -3.63
C GLU A 300 -14.31 14.21 -4.66
N ARG A 301 -13.96 12.96 -4.98
CA ARG A 301 -12.95 12.66 -5.99
C ARG A 301 -13.47 12.97 -7.39
N CYS A 302 -12.62 13.59 -8.21
CA CYS A 302 -12.91 13.72 -9.63
C CYS A 302 -12.84 12.34 -10.30
N VAL A 303 -13.98 11.87 -10.80
CA VAL A 303 -14.16 10.59 -11.49
C VAL A 303 -15.19 10.74 -12.62
N ASN A 304 -15.06 9.93 -13.66
CA ASN A 304 -16.08 9.77 -14.70
C ASN A 304 -16.77 8.41 -14.56
N GLU A 305 -18.07 8.37 -14.83
CA GLU A 305 -18.81 7.12 -15.02
C GLU A 305 -18.37 6.47 -16.35
N PRO A 306 -18.14 5.14 -16.42
CA PRO A 306 -17.73 4.47 -17.65
C PRO A 306 -18.75 4.65 -18.79
N GLU A 307 -18.28 5.11 -19.94
CA GLU A 307 -19.09 5.23 -21.15
C GLU A 307 -19.17 3.90 -21.94
N ILE A 308 -18.26 2.94 -21.71
CA ILE A 308 -18.44 1.54 -22.14
C ILE A 308 -18.86 0.68 -20.93
N VAL A 309 -20.16 0.41 -20.84
CA VAL A 309 -20.71 -0.46 -19.80
C VAL A 309 -20.48 -1.94 -20.17
N GLU A 310 -19.35 -2.49 -19.73
CA GLU A 310 -19.04 -3.93 -19.76
C GLU A 310 -18.45 -4.40 -18.42
N ASP A 311 -18.52 -5.71 -18.13
CA ASP A 311 -17.89 -6.27 -16.93
C ASP A 311 -16.36 -6.21 -17.07
N ILE A 312 -15.67 -5.53 -16.13
CA ILE A 312 -14.21 -5.34 -16.17
C ILE A 312 -13.45 -6.12 -15.09
N SER A 313 -14.08 -6.56 -14.00
CA SER A 313 -13.45 -7.40 -12.96
C SER A 313 -14.46 -8.07 -12.02
N PRO A 314 -14.30 -9.37 -11.66
CA PRO A 314 -13.48 -10.37 -12.33
C PRO A 314 -14.12 -10.81 -13.65
N VAL A 315 -13.32 -11.19 -14.64
CA VAL A 315 -13.78 -11.51 -16.01
C VAL A 315 -13.21 -12.83 -16.51
N THR A 316 -13.99 -13.61 -17.27
CA THR A 316 -13.52 -14.89 -17.83
C THR A 316 -12.64 -14.74 -19.09
N ALA A 317 -12.68 -13.57 -19.72
CA ALA A 317 -11.82 -13.16 -20.83
C ALA A 317 -11.58 -11.64 -20.75
N LEU A 318 -10.48 -11.14 -21.33
CA LEU A 318 -10.16 -9.71 -21.27
C LEU A 318 -11.16 -8.86 -22.10
N PRO A 319 -11.59 -7.69 -21.62
CA PRO A 319 -12.37 -6.71 -22.38
C PRO A 319 -11.79 -6.45 -23.77
N GLY A 320 -12.67 -6.27 -24.76
CA GLY A 320 -12.28 -6.24 -26.18
C GLY A 320 -12.05 -7.61 -26.84
N ASN A 321 -12.15 -8.71 -26.07
CA ASN A 321 -11.81 -10.09 -26.50
C ASN A 321 -10.31 -10.27 -26.83
N ASN A 322 -9.43 -9.58 -26.10
CA ASN A 322 -7.99 -9.69 -26.30
C ASN A 322 -7.50 -11.10 -25.89
N PRO A 323 -6.91 -11.89 -26.82
CA PRO A 323 -6.44 -13.24 -26.52
C PRO A 323 -5.14 -13.20 -25.71
N VAL A 324 -4.99 -14.18 -24.82
CA VAL A 324 -3.78 -14.40 -24.02
C VAL A 324 -3.23 -15.79 -24.38
N ASP A 325 -1.92 -15.99 -24.25
CA ASP A 325 -1.18 -17.14 -24.79
C ASP A 325 -1.88 -18.51 -24.59
N GLY A 326 -2.28 -19.12 -25.70
CA GLY A 326 -2.88 -20.46 -25.74
C GLY A 326 -4.38 -20.54 -25.43
N ASP A 327 -5.03 -19.46 -25.00
CA ASP A 327 -6.48 -19.47 -24.74
C ASP A 327 -7.27 -19.60 -26.06
N ALA A 328 -8.19 -20.57 -26.10
CA ALA A 328 -8.95 -20.88 -27.31
C ALA A 328 -10.00 -19.81 -27.61
N VAL A 329 -9.89 -19.15 -28.77
CA VAL A 329 -10.82 -18.09 -29.21
C VAL A 329 -12.26 -18.62 -29.28
N ALA A 330 -13.09 -18.22 -28.33
CA ALA A 330 -14.52 -18.53 -28.27
C ALA A 330 -15.28 -17.73 -29.34
N SER A 331 -15.28 -18.23 -30.57
CA SER A 331 -15.86 -17.56 -31.74
C SER A 331 -17.40 -17.55 -31.73
N THR A 332 -17.98 -16.61 -30.99
CA THR A 332 -19.41 -16.29 -30.97
C THR A 332 -19.85 -15.57 -32.26
N ALA A 333 -19.84 -16.29 -33.38
CA ALA A 333 -20.45 -15.85 -34.64
C ALA A 333 -21.99 -15.70 -34.46
N GLY A 334 -22.42 -14.50 -34.05
CA GLY A 334 -23.68 -14.26 -33.36
C GLY A 334 -24.71 -13.35 -34.07
N SER A 335 -24.74 -13.32 -35.40
CA SER A 335 -25.86 -12.79 -36.21
C SER A 335 -26.38 -11.36 -35.90
N SER A 336 -25.79 -10.36 -36.57
CA SER A 336 -26.56 -9.19 -37.03
C SER A 336 -26.31 -8.96 -38.52
N SER A 337 -27.39 -8.81 -39.30
CA SER A 337 -27.33 -8.76 -40.76
C SER A 337 -27.64 -7.36 -41.30
N SER A 338 -26.66 -6.70 -41.93
CA SER A 338 -26.89 -5.57 -42.83
C SER A 338 -25.90 -5.61 -43.98
N THR A 339 -26.41 -5.50 -45.22
CA THR A 339 -25.64 -5.71 -46.44
C THR A 339 -24.95 -4.44 -46.92
N ALA A 340 -23.66 -4.51 -47.18
CA ALA A 340 -22.93 -3.62 -48.09
C ALA A 340 -22.06 -4.48 -49.03
N THR A 341 -21.65 -3.96 -50.18
CA THR A 341 -21.08 -4.77 -51.28
C THR A 341 -19.95 -4.03 -51.99
N GLU A 342 -19.11 -4.79 -52.70
CA GLU A 342 -18.00 -4.35 -53.58
C GLU A 342 -16.69 -3.93 -52.90
N THR A 343 -15.49 -4.08 -53.50
CA THR A 343 -14.96 -5.05 -54.49
C THR A 343 -13.42 -4.96 -54.39
N PRO A 344 -12.64 -6.06 -54.38
CA PRO A 344 -11.18 -5.99 -54.26
C PRO A 344 -10.49 -5.50 -55.55
N SER A 345 -9.59 -4.54 -55.43
CA SER A 345 -8.71 -4.10 -56.52
C SER A 345 -7.33 -4.74 -56.39
N VAL A 346 -6.90 -5.49 -57.42
CA VAL A 346 -5.57 -6.09 -57.50
C VAL A 346 -4.68 -5.28 -58.45
N ALA A 347 -3.55 -4.82 -57.95
CA ALA A 347 -2.40 -4.41 -58.76
C ALA A 347 -1.14 -5.09 -58.20
N ALA A 348 -0.27 -5.57 -59.07
CA ALA A 348 0.86 -6.43 -58.71
C ALA A 348 2.12 -6.10 -59.51
N SER A 349 3.21 -6.80 -59.19
CA SER A 349 4.50 -6.87 -59.92
C SER A 349 5.49 -5.70 -59.72
N ALA A 350 6.81 -5.88 -59.85
CA ALA A 350 7.67 -7.06 -59.67
C ALA A 350 9.16 -6.68 -59.80
N SER A 351 10.05 -7.58 -59.34
CA SER A 351 11.49 -7.65 -59.65
C SER A 351 12.43 -6.58 -59.05
N GLY A 352 13.70 -6.87 -58.75
CA GLY A 352 14.33 -8.21 -58.70
C GLY A 352 15.86 -8.23 -58.79
N SER A 353 16.41 -9.45 -58.69
CA SER A 353 17.82 -9.87 -58.86
C SER A 353 18.78 -9.70 -57.67
N ALA A 354 19.34 -10.85 -57.26
CA ALA A 354 20.32 -11.01 -56.19
C ALA A 354 21.77 -10.91 -56.67
N ALA A 355 22.73 -10.99 -55.73
CA ALA A 355 24.12 -11.36 -56.01
C ALA A 355 24.70 -12.29 -54.93
N THR A 356 25.16 -13.46 -55.36
CA THR A 356 26.01 -14.46 -54.67
C THR A 356 27.49 -14.03 -54.69
N ALA A 357 28.47 -14.58 -53.95
CA ALA A 357 28.54 -15.51 -52.80
C ALA A 357 30.00 -15.51 -52.26
N GLY A 358 30.28 -16.20 -51.14
CA GLY A 358 31.64 -16.48 -50.66
C GLY A 358 31.62 -17.58 -49.58
N SER A 359 32.57 -18.51 -49.59
CA SER A 359 32.50 -19.76 -48.80
C SER A 359 33.88 -20.23 -48.30
N ALA A 360 33.86 -21.20 -47.37
CA ALA A 360 34.94 -22.15 -47.03
C ALA A 360 36.12 -21.62 -46.16
N THR A 361 36.79 -22.39 -45.29
CA THR A 361 36.57 -23.75 -44.72
C THR A 361 37.57 -24.03 -43.56
N THR A 362 37.17 -24.84 -42.56
CA THR A 362 38.00 -25.78 -41.74
C THR A 362 39.20 -25.24 -40.93
N THR A 363 39.87 -25.94 -40.00
CA THR A 363 39.85 -27.35 -39.51
C THR A 363 40.35 -27.44 -38.04
N GLU A 364 40.09 -28.58 -37.36
CA GLU A 364 40.95 -29.30 -36.37
C GLU A 364 41.78 -28.51 -35.31
N SER A 365 41.59 -28.67 -33.99
CA SER A 365 41.70 -29.85 -33.08
C SER A 365 43.07 -30.03 -32.41
N GLY A 366 43.07 -30.25 -31.09
CA GLY A 366 44.23 -30.65 -30.27
C GLY A 366 43.72 -31.13 -28.90
N SER A 367 44.37 -32.14 -28.32
CA SER A 367 43.85 -32.93 -27.20
C SER A 367 44.78 -32.97 -25.97
N ASP A 368 44.40 -33.83 -25.01
CA ASP A 368 45.18 -34.30 -23.86
C ASP A 368 45.21 -33.36 -22.63
N GLY A 369 45.03 -33.84 -21.40
CA GLY A 369 44.76 -35.22 -20.98
C GLY A 369 44.44 -35.39 -19.49
N ASP A 370 44.36 -36.66 -19.07
CA ASP A 370 44.12 -37.23 -17.73
C ASP A 370 44.60 -36.43 -16.49
N ALA A 371 44.01 -36.58 -15.29
CA ALA A 371 43.57 -37.87 -14.72
C ALA A 371 42.51 -37.76 -13.61
N ALA A 372 41.81 -38.88 -13.34
CA ALA A 372 40.99 -39.08 -12.14
C ALA A 372 41.16 -40.51 -11.59
N VAL A 373 41.51 -40.66 -10.30
CA VAL A 373 41.48 -41.95 -9.58
C VAL A 373 41.07 -41.80 -8.11
N SER A 374 40.02 -42.56 -7.75
CA SER A 374 39.64 -43.20 -6.49
C SER A 374 40.68 -43.40 -5.36
N ALA A 375 40.33 -43.72 -4.10
CA ALA A 375 39.09 -43.63 -3.29
C ALA A 375 39.36 -44.21 -1.87
N THR A 376 38.35 -44.22 -0.98
CA THR A 376 38.29 -44.93 0.33
C THR A 376 39.16 -44.32 1.46
N SER A 377 38.91 -44.55 2.77
CA SER A 377 38.04 -45.53 3.46
C SER A 377 37.42 -45.02 4.79
N ALA A 378 36.41 -45.75 5.29
CA ALA A 378 35.85 -45.74 6.67
C ALA A 378 35.93 -47.21 7.22
N PRO A 379 35.34 -47.67 8.37
CA PRO A 379 34.33 -47.12 9.32
C PRO A 379 35.00 -46.57 10.61
N ALA A 380 34.55 -46.59 11.88
CA ALA A 380 33.48 -47.24 12.68
C ALA A 380 33.22 -46.37 13.97
N GLN A 381 32.29 -46.57 14.94
CA GLN A 381 31.56 -47.72 15.54
C GLN A 381 32.45 -48.71 16.33
N SER A 382 32.09 -49.30 17.49
CA SER A 382 31.03 -49.11 18.53
C SER A 382 31.51 -49.84 19.82
N SER A 383 30.79 -50.20 20.90
CA SER A 383 29.37 -50.16 21.39
C SER A 383 29.36 -50.42 22.94
N ASP A 384 28.16 -50.42 23.57
CA ASP A 384 27.78 -51.12 24.83
C ASP A 384 28.28 -50.62 26.22
N GLY A 385 27.54 -50.81 27.33
CA GLY A 385 26.17 -51.33 27.48
C GLY A 385 25.75 -51.71 28.93
N ALA A 386 24.46 -52.05 29.13
CA ALA A 386 23.77 -52.53 30.37
C ALA A 386 23.70 -51.54 31.57
N SER A 387 22.57 -51.23 32.24
CA SER A 387 21.42 -52.01 32.80
C SER A 387 21.75 -52.78 34.08
N VAL A 388 20.86 -52.85 35.10
CA VAL A 388 19.81 -53.89 35.24
C VAL A 388 18.78 -53.57 36.37
N ASP A 389 17.50 -53.79 36.05
CA ASP A 389 16.29 -54.21 36.82
C ASP A 389 15.76 -53.55 38.12
N GLY A 390 14.44 -53.66 38.31
CA GLY A 390 13.68 -53.21 39.50
C GLY A 390 12.15 -53.17 39.37
N GLU A 391 11.48 -54.27 38.99
CA GLU A 391 9.99 -54.41 38.99
C GLU A 391 9.41 -54.22 40.41
N ALA A 392 8.31 -53.47 40.64
CA ALA A 392 6.92 -53.53 40.14
C ALA A 392 6.02 -54.51 40.92
N ASP A 393 4.84 -54.03 41.34
CA ASP A 393 3.66 -54.85 41.66
C ASP A 393 2.39 -54.00 41.49
N ALA A 394 1.22 -54.63 41.25
CA ALA A 394 -0.01 -53.95 40.87
C ALA A 394 -1.27 -54.60 41.44
N LEU A 395 -2.28 -53.80 41.81
CA LEU A 395 -3.61 -54.27 42.17
C LEU A 395 -4.69 -53.25 41.78
N THR A 396 -5.64 -53.68 40.95
CA THR A 396 -6.91 -52.99 40.69
C THR A 396 -7.99 -53.50 41.65
N PRO A 397 -9.11 -52.77 41.77
CA PRO A 397 -10.33 -53.31 41.14
C PRO A 397 -11.21 -52.29 40.40
N THR A 398 -12.21 -52.85 39.73
CA THR A 398 -13.27 -52.31 38.85
C THR A 398 -14.07 -51.09 39.34
N PRO A 399 -14.74 -50.35 38.42
CA PRO A 399 -15.52 -49.14 38.73
C PRO A 399 -16.99 -49.42 39.10
N GLU A 400 -17.62 -48.45 39.75
CA GLU A 400 -19.08 -48.38 39.93
C GLU A 400 -19.67 -47.13 39.24
N THR A 401 -20.86 -47.27 38.68
CA THR A 401 -21.68 -46.18 38.10
C THR A 401 -22.49 -45.48 39.19
N PRO A 402 -23.01 -44.27 38.93
CA PRO A 402 -24.47 -44.17 39.01
C PRO A 402 -25.15 -43.32 37.91
N GLU A 403 -26.30 -43.85 37.48
CA GLU A 403 -27.56 -43.16 37.18
C GLU A 403 -27.62 -42.02 36.13
N THR A 404 -28.04 -42.44 34.92
CA THR A 404 -28.70 -41.59 33.93
C THR A 404 -30.06 -41.06 34.44
N SER A 405 -30.29 -39.75 34.33
CA SER A 405 -31.65 -39.18 34.33
C SER A 405 -32.23 -39.21 32.92
N ALA A 406 -33.49 -39.62 32.76
CA ALA A 406 -34.11 -39.84 31.46
C ALA A 406 -34.64 -38.55 30.79
N ALA A 407 -34.38 -38.42 29.49
CA ALA A 407 -35.14 -37.50 28.63
C ALA A 407 -36.40 -38.19 28.09
N PRO A 408 -37.54 -37.48 27.92
CA PRO A 408 -38.72 -38.04 27.27
C PRO A 408 -38.54 -38.08 25.75
N GLU A 409 -38.95 -39.18 25.11
CA GLU A 409 -39.12 -39.23 23.66
C GLU A 409 -40.25 -38.28 23.22
N VAL A 410 -40.01 -37.53 22.15
CA VAL A 410 -41.07 -36.90 21.35
C VAL A 410 -40.84 -37.32 19.90
N THR A 411 -41.91 -37.75 19.25
CA THR A 411 -41.88 -38.41 17.94
C THR A 411 -41.51 -37.49 16.79
N SER A 412 -40.90 -38.08 15.75
CA SER A 412 -40.53 -37.39 14.52
C SER A 412 -41.74 -36.98 13.67
N GLU A 413 -41.90 -35.67 13.47
CA GLU A 413 -42.57 -35.09 12.30
C GLU A 413 -41.86 -33.78 11.95
N ALA A 414 -41.61 -33.51 10.67
CA ALA A 414 -40.78 -32.39 10.23
C ALA A 414 -41.63 -31.23 9.68
N PRO A 415 -41.71 -30.09 10.35
CA PRO A 415 -42.40 -28.91 9.84
C PRO A 415 -41.49 -28.13 8.87
N THR A 416 -41.84 -28.12 7.59
CA THR A 416 -41.23 -27.22 6.59
C THR A 416 -41.75 -25.79 6.77
N SER A 417 -41.14 -25.05 7.70
CA SER A 417 -41.38 -23.61 7.88
C SER A 417 -40.05 -22.87 8.03
N THR A 418 -39.70 -22.09 7.01
CA THR A 418 -38.62 -21.09 7.07
C THR A 418 -38.87 -20.16 8.26
N PRO A 419 -37.85 -19.80 9.07
CA PRO A 419 -38.02 -18.72 10.03
C PRO A 419 -38.27 -17.42 9.25
N GLU A 420 -39.46 -16.84 9.41
CA GLU A 420 -39.69 -15.46 8.97
C GLU A 420 -38.81 -14.55 9.80
N THR A 421 -37.74 -14.02 9.19
CA THR A 421 -36.99 -12.90 9.76
C THR A 421 -37.97 -11.74 9.94
N THR A 422 -38.42 -11.51 11.17
CA THR A 422 -39.24 -10.35 11.50
C THR A 422 -38.40 -9.10 11.24
N LEU A 423 -38.60 -8.51 10.06
CA LEU A 423 -37.93 -7.29 9.67
C LEU A 423 -38.17 -6.24 10.75
N SER A 424 -37.08 -5.81 11.39
CA SER A 424 -37.06 -4.55 12.14
C SER A 424 -37.67 -3.47 11.24
N PRO A 425 -38.45 -2.50 11.78
CA PRO A 425 -38.93 -1.40 10.98
C PRO A 425 -37.77 -0.80 10.19
N ALA A 426 -38.02 -0.48 8.90
CA ALA A 426 -37.02 0.07 8.00
C ALA A 426 -36.30 1.23 8.71
N PRO A 427 -34.95 1.32 8.61
CA PRO A 427 -34.21 2.38 9.27
C PRO A 427 -34.78 3.72 8.82
N THR A 428 -34.93 4.65 9.76
CA THR A 428 -35.17 6.05 9.42
C THR A 428 -34.05 6.51 8.48
N ASP A 429 -34.39 7.27 7.45
CA ASP A 429 -33.39 7.77 6.50
C ASP A 429 -32.33 8.67 7.17
N ALA A 430 -32.55 9.12 8.41
CA ALA A 430 -31.57 9.84 9.22
C ALA A 430 -30.97 8.98 10.36
N GLY A 431 -29.73 9.31 10.75
CA GLY A 431 -29.03 8.82 11.94
C GLY A 431 -28.10 9.90 12.51
N VAL A 432 -27.25 9.57 13.49
CA VAL A 432 -26.30 10.55 14.10
C VAL A 432 -24.81 10.17 13.95
N SER A 433 -23.95 11.18 13.93
CA SER A 433 -22.48 11.04 13.88
C SER A 433 -21.77 12.06 14.78
N CYS A 434 -20.61 11.67 15.31
CA CYS A 434 -19.69 12.55 16.04
C CYS A 434 -18.70 13.18 15.05
N LYS A 435 -18.65 14.51 15.04
CA LYS A 435 -17.79 15.32 14.17
C LYS A 435 -16.80 16.10 15.01
N VAL A 436 -15.57 16.25 14.53
CA VAL A 436 -14.61 17.23 15.05
C VAL A 436 -14.90 18.57 14.35
N HIS A 437 -15.16 19.63 15.11
CA HIS A 437 -15.49 20.98 14.60
C HIS A 437 -14.45 22.04 14.97
N THR A 438 -13.48 21.73 15.83
CA THR A 438 -12.32 22.59 16.14
C THR A 438 -11.14 21.74 16.59
N TRP A 439 -9.91 22.14 16.26
CA TRP A 439 -8.71 21.42 16.69
C TRP A 439 -8.44 21.64 18.18
N SER A 440 -8.41 20.55 18.96
CA SER A 440 -8.02 20.57 20.37
C SER A 440 -7.63 19.19 20.91
N THR A 441 -6.77 19.17 21.92
CA THR A 441 -6.56 17.99 22.77
C THR A 441 -7.71 17.75 23.75
N ASN A 442 -8.60 18.74 23.97
CA ASN A 442 -9.81 18.57 24.76
C ASN A 442 -10.93 18.03 23.86
N PHE A 443 -11.15 16.71 23.90
CA PHE A 443 -12.15 16.02 23.09
C PHE A 443 -13.56 16.67 23.21
N ARG A 444 -14.02 16.98 24.43
CA ARG A 444 -15.34 17.60 24.69
C ARG A 444 -15.49 19.01 24.09
N ALA A 445 -14.39 19.72 23.85
CA ALA A 445 -14.39 21.03 23.22
C ALA A 445 -14.13 20.97 21.70
N ALA A 446 -13.63 19.83 21.21
CA ALA A 446 -13.33 19.58 19.80
C ALA A 446 -14.49 18.94 19.03
N THR A 447 -15.37 18.18 19.71
CA THR A 447 -16.37 17.33 19.06
C THR A 447 -17.81 17.69 19.41
N GLU A 448 -18.69 17.57 18.42
CA GLU A 448 -20.15 17.64 18.56
C GLU A 448 -20.83 16.43 17.90
N ILE A 449 -22.07 16.14 18.30
CA ILE A 449 -22.90 15.10 17.66
C ILE A 449 -23.89 15.80 16.73
N VAL A 450 -23.84 15.45 15.45
CA VAL A 450 -24.69 16.02 14.40
C VAL A 450 -25.71 15.00 13.89
N GLU A 451 -26.90 15.47 13.55
CA GLU A 451 -27.87 14.71 12.76
C GLU A 451 -27.39 14.60 11.30
N VAL A 452 -27.40 13.38 10.77
CA VAL A 452 -27.07 13.05 9.40
C VAL A 452 -28.40 12.81 8.67
N ALA A 453 -28.86 13.81 7.92
CA ALA A 453 -30.23 13.87 7.38
C ALA A 453 -30.55 12.80 6.30
N LYS A 454 -29.54 12.14 5.74
CA LYS A 454 -29.68 10.96 4.88
C LYS A 454 -28.55 9.96 5.19
N LEU A 455 -28.85 8.68 5.37
CA LEU A 455 -27.85 7.62 5.44
C LEU A 455 -26.93 7.66 4.21
N PRO A 456 -25.62 7.37 4.36
CA PRO A 456 -24.71 7.30 3.23
C PRO A 456 -25.23 6.28 2.20
N THR A 457 -25.00 6.57 0.93
CA THR A 457 -25.26 5.63 -0.16
C THR A 457 -23.90 5.04 -0.54
N PRO A 458 -23.67 3.72 -0.36
CA PRO A 458 -22.33 3.16 -0.53
C PRO A 458 -21.86 3.31 -1.98
N ALA A 459 -20.62 3.74 -2.14
CA ALA A 459 -19.92 3.70 -3.42
C ALA A 459 -19.68 2.25 -3.91
N ALA A 460 -19.31 2.09 -5.18
CA ALA A 460 -18.99 0.78 -5.73
C ALA A 460 -17.85 0.10 -4.94
N GLY A 461 -18.08 -1.13 -4.48
CA GLY A 461 -17.14 -1.87 -3.62
C GLY A 461 -17.21 -1.54 -2.12
N ASN A 462 -17.95 -0.51 -1.73
CA ASN A 462 -18.22 -0.17 -0.33
C ASN A 462 -19.56 -0.77 0.15
N VAL A 463 -19.75 -0.79 1.47
CA VAL A 463 -21.02 -1.10 2.14
C VAL A 463 -21.21 -0.20 3.36
N VAL A 464 -22.46 0.10 3.69
CA VAL A 464 -22.80 0.84 4.92
C VAL A 464 -23.09 -0.16 6.03
N VAL A 465 -22.25 -0.15 7.07
CA VAL A 465 -22.47 -0.93 8.29
C VAL A 465 -23.26 -0.11 9.29
N LYS A 466 -24.20 -0.76 10.00
CA LYS A 466 -24.76 -0.23 11.24
C LYS A 466 -23.82 -0.59 12.39
N ASN A 467 -23.32 0.42 13.10
CA ASN A 467 -22.50 0.22 14.26
C ASN A 467 -23.37 -0.15 15.48
N HIS A 468 -22.94 -1.18 16.20
CA HIS A 468 -23.52 -1.59 17.49
C HIS A 468 -22.53 -1.46 18.65
N PHE A 469 -21.24 -1.45 18.34
CA PHE A 469 -20.16 -1.30 19.30
C PHE A 469 -19.05 -0.43 18.71
N LEU A 470 -18.60 0.57 19.46
CA LEU A 470 -17.50 1.46 19.08
C LEU A 470 -16.29 1.23 19.97
N GLY A 471 -15.10 1.25 19.39
CA GLY A 471 -13.86 1.16 20.16
C GLY A 471 -13.34 2.55 20.53
N ILE A 472 -12.97 2.76 21.79
CA ILE A 472 -12.25 3.98 22.21
C ILE A 472 -10.74 3.74 22.19
N ASN A 473 -9.96 4.74 21.79
CA ASN A 473 -8.52 4.67 21.57
C ASN A 473 -7.81 5.90 22.14
N ALA A 474 -6.55 5.70 22.55
CA ALA A 474 -5.68 6.79 22.95
C ALA A 474 -5.36 7.79 21.82
N THR A 475 -5.58 7.43 20.55
CA THR A 475 -5.29 8.31 19.43
C THR A 475 -6.50 9.11 18.95
N ASP A 476 -7.69 8.89 19.51
CA ASP A 476 -8.88 9.66 19.13
C ASP A 476 -8.69 11.16 19.45
N ILE A 477 -7.89 11.49 20.48
CA ILE A 477 -7.49 12.88 20.77
C ILE A 477 -6.43 13.42 19.79
N ASN A 478 -5.57 12.57 19.23
CA ASN A 478 -4.68 13.00 18.16
C ASN A 478 -5.48 13.35 16.89
N ILE A 479 -6.58 12.62 16.62
CA ILE A 479 -7.52 12.95 15.54
C ILE A 479 -8.23 14.29 15.84
N THR A 480 -8.69 14.54 17.07
CA THR A 480 -9.29 15.85 17.42
C THR A 480 -8.29 17.01 17.42
N ASN A 481 -6.99 16.74 17.38
CA ASN A 481 -5.92 17.74 17.40
C ASN A 481 -5.16 17.86 16.06
N GLY A 482 -5.79 17.51 14.93
CA GLY A 482 -5.21 17.67 13.57
C GLY A 482 -4.11 16.67 13.22
N GLY A 483 -3.92 15.62 14.03
CA GLY A 483 -2.99 14.53 13.75
C GLY A 483 -3.37 13.74 12.49
N TYR A 484 -2.43 12.94 11.99
CA TYR A 484 -2.58 12.14 10.76
C TYR A 484 -2.88 12.95 9.49
N GLY A 485 -2.36 14.19 9.40
CA GLY A 485 -2.49 15.03 8.21
C GLY A 485 -3.88 15.62 8.00
N ARG A 486 -4.70 15.73 9.04
CA ARG A 486 -6.04 16.33 8.95
C ARG A 486 -5.93 17.87 8.98
N THR A 487 -6.10 18.50 7.81
CA THR A 487 -5.92 19.94 7.59
C THR A 487 -7.21 20.76 7.75
N THR A 488 -8.33 20.23 7.26
CA THR A 488 -9.63 20.92 7.15
C THR A 488 -10.66 20.38 8.16
N LEU A 489 -11.67 21.19 8.51
CA LEU A 489 -12.76 20.86 9.44
C LEU A 489 -14.13 21.16 8.78
N PRO A 490 -15.21 20.42 9.13
CA PRO A 490 -15.27 19.39 10.17
C PRO A 490 -14.98 17.97 9.65
N ILE A 491 -14.26 17.16 10.44
CA ILE A 491 -13.96 15.75 10.09
C ILE A 491 -14.80 14.75 10.88
N ASN A 492 -14.89 13.52 10.39
CA ASN A 492 -15.42 12.38 11.15
C ASN A 492 -14.52 12.06 12.37
N CYS A 493 -15.07 11.40 13.38
CA CYS A 493 -14.36 11.06 14.62
C CYS A 493 -14.25 9.53 14.85
N GLY A 494 -13.27 9.14 15.68
CA GLY A 494 -12.94 7.75 16.02
C GLY A 494 -11.92 7.12 15.06
N LEU A 495 -10.93 6.39 15.60
CA LEU A 495 -9.85 5.75 14.82
C LEU A 495 -10.33 4.66 13.85
N GLU A 496 -11.26 3.79 14.28
CA GLU A 496 -11.76 2.69 13.47
C GLU A 496 -12.53 3.19 12.23
N ALA A 497 -12.74 2.30 11.24
CA ALA A 497 -13.48 2.56 10.00
C ALA A 497 -13.02 3.83 9.25
N ASP A 498 -11.77 3.81 8.77
CA ASP A 498 -11.14 4.88 7.98
C ASP A 498 -11.25 6.28 8.62
N LEU A 499 -11.00 6.34 9.94
CA LEU A 499 -11.07 7.54 10.78
C LEU A 499 -12.49 8.14 10.86
N GLY A 500 -13.52 7.28 11.02
CA GLY A 500 -14.92 7.72 11.07
C GLY A 500 -15.92 6.79 11.76
N ALA A 501 -15.47 5.87 12.61
CA ALA A 501 -16.37 4.91 13.28
C ALA A 501 -17.38 5.54 14.26
N PHE A 502 -17.20 6.77 14.76
CA PHE A 502 -18.10 7.35 15.78
C PHE A 502 -19.42 7.87 15.19
N ALA A 503 -20.18 6.98 14.55
CA ALA A 503 -21.51 7.22 14.01
C ALA A 503 -22.39 5.97 14.23
N GLU A 504 -23.72 6.11 14.10
CA GLU A 504 -24.62 4.95 14.05
C GLU A 504 -24.44 4.11 12.78
N TYR A 505 -24.04 4.75 11.69
CA TYR A 505 -23.80 4.13 10.40
C TYR A 505 -22.51 4.68 9.80
N THR A 506 -21.64 3.79 9.31
CA THR A 506 -20.38 4.16 8.65
C THR A 506 -20.28 3.42 7.32
N GLU A 507 -19.84 4.11 6.28
CA GLU A 507 -19.47 3.47 5.02
C GLU A 507 -18.04 2.94 5.10
N VAL A 508 -17.83 1.70 4.65
CA VAL A 508 -16.50 1.06 4.61
C VAL A 508 -16.33 0.22 3.33
N PRO A 509 -15.12 0.11 2.77
CA PRO A 509 -14.81 -0.87 1.74
C PRO A 509 -15.15 -2.29 2.20
N ALA A 510 -15.87 -3.04 1.36
CA ALA A 510 -16.28 -4.42 1.67
C ALA A 510 -15.05 -5.34 1.88
N THR A 511 -13.93 -5.02 1.24
CA THR A 511 -12.63 -5.69 1.39
C THR A 511 -11.97 -5.48 2.76
N LYS A 512 -12.38 -4.45 3.52
CA LYS A 512 -11.93 -4.20 4.91
C LYS A 512 -12.84 -4.84 5.96
N LEU A 513 -13.96 -5.47 5.57
CA LEU A 513 -14.84 -6.15 6.51
C LEU A 513 -14.29 -7.49 6.98
N ILE A 514 -14.40 -7.73 8.28
CA ILE A 514 -14.07 -9.01 8.91
C ILE A 514 -15.38 -9.67 9.34
N GLN A 515 -15.69 -10.82 8.75
CA GLN A 515 -16.84 -11.61 9.17
C GLN A 515 -16.61 -12.18 10.58
N THR A 516 -17.64 -12.10 11.42
CA THR A 516 -17.62 -12.60 12.80
C THR A 516 -18.83 -13.50 13.04
N PRO A 517 -18.71 -14.56 13.84
CA PRO A 517 -19.78 -15.57 14.00
C PRO A 517 -20.96 -15.07 14.85
N GLU A 518 -20.77 -14.02 15.65
CA GLU A 518 -21.80 -13.39 16.47
C GLU A 518 -21.55 -11.88 16.61
N LEU A 519 -22.62 -11.10 16.75
CA LEU A 519 -22.56 -9.66 17.02
C LEU A 519 -22.15 -9.41 18.48
N SER A 520 -20.84 -9.37 18.71
CA SER A 520 -20.25 -9.45 20.06
C SER A 520 -19.24 -8.32 20.29
N PRO A 521 -19.26 -7.61 21.43
CA PRO A 521 -18.29 -6.57 21.70
C PRO A 521 -16.86 -7.12 21.90
N SER A 522 -16.73 -8.45 22.05
CA SER A 522 -15.47 -9.18 22.22
C SER A 522 -14.51 -9.10 21.02
N VAL A 523 -14.99 -8.69 19.83
CA VAL A 523 -14.16 -8.53 18.62
C VAL A 523 -13.57 -7.12 18.48
N ILE A 524 -14.17 -6.10 19.10
CA ILE A 524 -13.69 -4.70 19.07
C ILE A 524 -12.28 -4.51 19.65
N PRO A 525 -11.83 -5.28 20.68
CA PRO A 525 -10.43 -5.29 21.08
C PRO A 525 -9.46 -5.79 20.00
N LEU A 526 -9.91 -6.54 18.98
CA LEU A 526 -9.04 -7.20 18.01
C LEU A 526 -8.71 -6.33 16.79
N THR A 527 -9.72 -5.62 16.27
CA THR A 527 -9.67 -4.85 15.02
C THR A 527 -8.52 -3.83 14.95
N VAL A 528 -8.18 -3.22 16.10
CA VAL A 528 -7.00 -2.35 16.24
C VAL A 528 -6.00 -2.96 17.21
N CYS A 529 -6.39 -3.19 18.47
CA CYS A 529 -5.45 -3.43 19.56
C CYS A 529 -4.80 -4.84 19.50
N GLY A 530 -5.58 -5.87 19.16
CA GLY A 530 -5.07 -7.23 18.98
C GLY A 530 -4.07 -7.33 17.82
N VAL A 531 -4.48 -6.91 16.61
CA VAL A 531 -3.61 -6.95 15.42
C VAL A 531 -2.36 -6.09 15.60
N SER A 532 -2.50 -4.90 16.19
CA SER A 532 -1.36 -4.04 16.55
C SER A 532 -0.37 -4.74 17.47
N ALA A 533 -0.83 -5.38 18.54
CA ALA A 533 0.05 -6.10 19.46
C ALA A 533 0.80 -7.25 18.78
N SER A 534 0.11 -8.01 17.92
CA SER A 534 0.72 -9.15 17.22
C SER A 534 1.72 -8.71 16.16
N LEU A 535 1.38 -7.72 15.33
CA LEU A 535 2.26 -7.16 14.30
C LEU A 535 3.46 -6.44 14.90
N ALA A 536 3.28 -5.68 15.98
CA ALA A 536 4.35 -4.97 16.65
C ALA A 536 5.36 -5.92 17.30
N LEU A 537 4.91 -7.00 17.96
CA LEU A 537 5.80 -8.01 18.55
C LEU A 537 6.59 -8.78 17.48
N GLU A 538 5.96 -9.07 16.34
CA GLU A 538 6.59 -9.85 15.27
C GLU A 538 7.50 -8.99 14.38
N LYS A 539 6.94 -8.02 13.64
CA LYS A 539 7.66 -7.26 12.61
C LYS A 539 8.62 -6.23 13.21
N ALA A 540 8.18 -5.45 14.20
CA ALA A 540 9.04 -4.46 14.86
C ALA A 540 9.86 -5.07 16.01
N GLY A 541 9.28 -6.01 16.78
CA GLY A 541 9.93 -6.60 17.94
C GLY A 541 10.93 -7.72 17.62
N GLU A 542 10.74 -8.46 16.53
CA GLU A 542 11.40 -9.76 16.29
C GLU A 542 11.36 -10.66 17.55
N MET A 543 10.22 -10.70 18.25
CA MET A 543 10.12 -11.36 19.56
C MET A 543 10.50 -12.84 19.45
N LYS A 544 11.42 -13.28 20.32
CA LYS A 544 11.89 -14.66 20.40
C LYS A 544 11.28 -15.35 21.61
N THR A 545 11.77 -16.54 21.96
CA THR A 545 11.39 -17.28 23.17
C THR A 545 12.51 -17.18 24.22
N ASN A 546 12.16 -17.34 25.51
CA ASN A 546 13.05 -17.12 26.67
C ASN A 546 13.61 -15.69 26.81
N GLU A 547 12.91 -14.68 26.28
CA GLU A 547 13.27 -13.26 26.41
C GLU A 547 12.63 -12.62 27.65
N THR A 548 13.30 -11.62 28.24
CA THR A 548 12.69 -10.69 29.19
C THR A 548 11.96 -9.59 28.42
N VAL A 549 10.63 -9.60 28.48
CA VAL A 549 9.75 -8.68 27.74
C VAL A 549 9.10 -7.69 28.70
N PHE A 550 9.33 -6.39 28.51
CA PHE A 550 8.65 -5.33 29.25
C PHE A 550 7.46 -4.78 28.46
N VAL A 551 6.34 -4.54 29.14
CA VAL A 551 5.14 -3.94 28.56
C VAL A 551 4.70 -2.73 29.39
N SER A 552 4.73 -1.56 28.76
CA SER A 552 4.11 -0.34 29.26
C SER A 552 2.58 -0.40 29.15
N ALA A 553 1.86 0.33 30.01
CA ALA A 553 0.39 0.34 30.03
C ALA A 553 -0.26 -1.06 29.95
N ALA A 554 0.37 -2.07 30.56
CA ALA A 554 0.15 -3.49 30.24
C ALA A 554 -1.30 -3.98 30.44
N ALA A 555 -2.06 -3.35 31.33
CA ALA A 555 -3.47 -3.68 31.58
C ALA A 555 -4.46 -2.92 30.68
N GLY A 556 -3.99 -2.16 29.69
CA GLY A 556 -4.80 -1.42 28.72
C GLY A 556 -5.11 -2.22 27.45
N ALA A 557 -5.86 -1.58 26.54
CA ALA A 557 -6.46 -2.18 25.34
C ALA A 557 -5.50 -3.02 24.47
N THR A 558 -4.31 -2.48 24.16
CA THR A 558 -3.25 -3.18 23.40
C THR A 558 -2.33 -3.99 24.31
N GLY A 559 -1.93 -3.42 25.46
CA GLY A 559 -0.99 -4.04 26.40
C GLY A 559 -1.42 -5.44 26.86
N GLN A 560 -2.72 -5.67 27.06
CA GLN A 560 -3.28 -6.97 27.43
C GLN A 560 -3.00 -8.08 26.41
N PHE A 561 -2.93 -7.73 25.12
CA PHE A 561 -2.57 -8.68 24.05
C PHE A 561 -1.07 -8.90 24.01
N VAL A 562 -0.28 -7.84 24.14
CA VAL A 562 1.19 -7.92 24.15
C VAL A 562 1.68 -8.86 25.27
N VAL A 563 1.14 -8.73 26.49
CA VAL A 563 1.54 -9.62 27.60
C VAL A 563 1.14 -11.07 27.36
N GLN A 564 -0.08 -11.33 26.86
CA GLN A 564 -0.56 -12.69 26.61
C GLN A 564 0.24 -13.37 25.48
N LEU A 565 0.48 -12.66 24.37
CA LEU A 565 1.27 -13.16 23.25
C LEU A 565 2.72 -13.43 23.65
N ALA A 566 3.34 -12.57 24.47
CA ALA A 566 4.67 -12.82 25.02
C ALA A 566 4.69 -14.03 25.96
N LYS A 567 3.69 -14.22 26.83
CA LYS A 567 3.57 -15.44 27.66
C LYS A 567 3.38 -16.70 26.82
N LEU A 568 2.56 -16.65 25.76
CA LEU A 568 2.35 -17.76 24.83
C LEU A 568 3.64 -18.11 24.04
N ALA A 569 4.50 -17.13 23.76
CA ALA A 569 5.82 -17.34 23.16
C ALA A 569 6.88 -17.89 24.16
N GLY A 570 6.53 -18.14 25.42
CA GLY A 570 7.44 -18.67 26.44
C GLY A 570 8.37 -17.62 27.07
N ASN A 571 7.99 -16.34 27.06
CA ASN A 571 8.81 -15.26 27.62
C ASN A 571 8.50 -14.96 29.09
N HIS A 572 9.46 -14.30 29.75
CA HIS A 572 9.27 -13.71 31.07
C HIS A 572 8.78 -12.27 30.92
N VAL A 573 7.61 -11.95 31.47
CA VAL A 573 6.88 -10.71 31.14
C VAL A 573 6.76 -9.80 32.36
N ILE A 574 7.22 -8.57 32.18
CA ILE A 574 7.12 -7.45 33.13
C ILE A 574 5.99 -6.52 32.65
N GLY A 575 4.99 -6.27 33.49
CA GLY A 575 3.80 -5.47 33.12
C GLY A 575 3.63 -4.23 33.99
N ALA A 576 3.92 -3.04 33.46
CA ALA A 576 3.77 -1.78 34.21
C ALA A 576 2.32 -1.23 34.14
N CYS A 577 1.75 -0.91 35.30
CA CYS A 577 0.37 -0.42 35.41
C CYS A 577 0.15 0.56 36.58
N SER A 578 -1.05 1.16 36.63
CA SER A 578 -1.38 2.31 37.48
C SER A 578 -2.18 2.01 38.77
N SER A 579 -2.54 0.75 39.04
CA SER A 579 -3.33 0.36 40.22
C SER A 579 -3.15 -1.12 40.62
N ASP A 580 -3.44 -1.46 41.87
CA ASP A 580 -3.37 -2.84 42.39
C ASP A 580 -4.40 -3.76 41.71
N GLU A 581 -5.54 -3.20 41.29
CA GLU A 581 -6.56 -3.89 40.49
C GLU A 581 -6.00 -4.32 39.13
N LYS A 582 -5.23 -3.45 38.47
CA LYS A 582 -4.51 -3.77 37.24
C LYS A 582 -3.37 -4.77 37.49
N VAL A 583 -2.70 -4.73 38.64
CA VAL A 583 -1.74 -5.77 39.05
C VAL A 583 -2.44 -7.12 39.17
N ALA A 584 -3.62 -7.19 39.80
CA ALA A 584 -4.40 -8.43 39.91
C ALA A 584 -4.88 -8.94 38.55
N TYR A 585 -5.34 -8.04 37.67
CA TYR A 585 -5.71 -8.37 36.30
C TYR A 585 -4.53 -8.98 35.52
N LEU A 586 -3.34 -8.36 35.59
CA LEU A 586 -2.13 -8.85 34.91
C LEU A 586 -1.69 -10.24 35.41
N LYS A 587 -1.82 -10.52 36.72
CA LYS A 587 -1.62 -11.88 37.25
C LYS A 587 -2.62 -12.89 36.64
N SER A 588 -3.87 -12.48 36.38
CA SER A 588 -4.88 -13.34 35.73
C SER A 588 -4.63 -13.58 34.22
N LEU A 589 -3.69 -12.83 33.62
CA LEU A 589 -3.15 -13.04 32.27
C LEU A 589 -1.78 -13.77 32.27
N GLY A 590 -1.29 -14.21 33.43
CA GLY A 590 -0.02 -14.94 33.55
C GLY A 590 1.24 -14.08 33.53
N VAL A 591 1.14 -12.77 33.74
CA VAL A 591 2.29 -11.86 33.84
C VAL A 591 3.12 -12.18 35.09
N ASP A 592 4.41 -12.45 34.89
CA ASP A 592 5.34 -12.88 35.95
C ASP A 592 5.65 -11.75 36.93
N ARG A 593 5.96 -10.55 36.41
CA ARG A 593 6.23 -9.35 37.21
C ARG A 593 5.34 -8.16 36.82
N PRO A 594 4.09 -8.11 37.29
CA PRO A 594 3.31 -6.88 37.27
C PRO A 594 3.89 -5.88 38.28
N ILE A 595 3.93 -4.61 37.90
CA ILE A 595 4.46 -3.49 38.70
C ILE A 595 3.39 -2.40 38.78
N ASN A 596 3.09 -1.93 40.00
CA ASN A 596 2.30 -0.70 40.18
C ASN A 596 3.25 0.49 40.31
N TYR A 597 3.48 1.21 39.19
CA TYR A 597 4.43 2.33 39.16
C TYR A 597 4.01 3.55 39.99
N LYS A 598 2.80 3.54 40.59
CA LYS A 598 2.36 4.54 41.58
C LYS A 598 2.68 4.14 43.03
N LYS A 599 3.32 2.99 43.25
CA LYS A 599 3.76 2.46 44.55
C LYS A 599 5.20 1.96 44.56
N GLU A 600 5.72 1.55 43.40
CA GLU A 600 7.04 0.99 43.20
C GLU A 600 7.86 1.90 42.26
N ASP A 601 9.10 2.20 42.61
CA ASP A 601 10.04 2.85 41.69
C ASP A 601 10.42 1.85 40.59
N LEU A 602 9.88 2.06 39.40
CA LEU A 602 10.11 1.20 38.23
C LEU A 602 11.59 1.07 37.88
N SER A 603 12.38 2.15 37.99
CA SER A 603 13.80 2.11 37.63
C SER A 603 14.62 1.35 38.67
N ALA A 604 14.29 1.50 39.96
CA ALA A 604 14.89 0.71 41.03
C ALA A 604 14.52 -0.78 40.94
N VAL A 605 13.25 -1.10 40.64
CA VAL A 605 12.76 -2.47 40.44
C VAL A 605 13.47 -3.13 39.24
N LEU A 606 13.48 -2.48 38.08
CA LEU A 606 14.15 -3.02 36.89
C LEU A 606 15.62 -3.29 37.15
N LYS A 607 16.34 -2.34 37.77
CA LYS A 607 17.76 -2.49 38.09
C LYS A 607 18.08 -3.57 39.12
N ALA A 608 17.17 -3.84 40.06
CA ALA A 608 17.38 -4.80 41.14
C ALA A 608 16.95 -6.23 40.77
N GLU A 609 15.85 -6.38 40.03
CA GLU A 609 15.29 -7.68 39.65
C GLU A 609 15.79 -8.17 38.28
N TYR A 610 16.23 -7.27 37.39
CA TYR A 610 16.64 -7.57 36.00
C TYR A 610 18.05 -7.03 35.68
N PRO A 611 19.12 -7.51 36.35
CA PRO A 611 20.48 -7.00 36.19
C PRO A 611 21.05 -7.16 34.76
N ASP A 612 20.58 -8.17 34.01
CA ASP A 612 20.94 -8.41 32.61
C ASP A 612 20.13 -7.54 31.61
N GLY A 613 19.07 -6.88 32.10
CA GLY A 613 18.24 -5.93 31.36
C GLY A 613 17.07 -6.54 30.58
N ILE A 614 16.34 -5.68 29.88
CA ILE A 614 15.16 -6.02 29.07
C ILE A 614 15.58 -6.36 27.62
N ASN A 615 15.18 -7.52 27.08
CA ASN A 615 15.50 -7.92 25.70
C ASN A 615 14.53 -7.34 24.65
N LEU A 616 13.28 -7.12 25.04
CA LEU A 616 12.26 -6.48 24.21
C LEU A 616 11.34 -5.63 25.08
N ALA A 617 11.09 -4.37 24.70
CA ALA A 617 10.14 -3.51 25.36
C ALA A 617 9.05 -3.03 24.39
N PHE A 618 7.80 -3.13 24.82
CA PHE A 618 6.66 -2.50 24.17
C PHE A 618 6.34 -1.20 24.90
N GLU A 619 6.77 -0.08 24.35
CA GLU A 619 6.63 1.25 24.96
C GLU A 619 5.56 2.08 24.24
N SER A 620 4.62 2.60 25.02
CA SER A 620 3.39 3.25 24.57
C SER A 620 3.01 4.48 25.40
N VAL A 621 3.76 4.77 26.47
CA VAL A 621 3.45 5.81 27.45
C VAL A 621 4.36 7.02 27.31
N GLY A 622 5.64 6.84 27.01
CA GLY A 622 6.66 7.88 26.96
C GLY A 622 7.20 8.29 28.34
N GLY A 623 7.89 9.43 28.37
CA GLY A 623 8.36 10.10 29.58
C GLY A 623 9.25 9.23 30.48
N GLU A 624 9.00 9.28 31.80
CA GLU A 624 9.80 8.53 32.79
C GLU A 624 9.68 7.01 32.67
N LEU A 625 8.57 6.47 32.14
CA LEU A 625 8.44 5.02 31.88
C LEU A 625 9.38 4.61 30.74
N PHE A 626 9.35 5.33 29.62
CA PHE A 626 10.30 5.12 28.52
C PHE A 626 11.75 5.25 28.99
N LYS A 627 12.04 6.28 29.80
CA LYS A 627 13.38 6.50 30.36
C LYS A 627 13.83 5.34 31.28
N ALA A 628 12.95 4.81 32.13
CA ALA A 628 13.28 3.67 33.00
C ALA A 628 13.56 2.39 32.19
N VAL A 629 12.85 2.18 31.08
CA VAL A 629 13.13 1.09 30.12
C VAL A 629 14.48 1.30 29.45
N LEU A 630 14.73 2.47 28.86
CA LEU A 630 15.98 2.80 28.17
C LEU A 630 17.21 2.69 29.08
N ASP A 631 17.08 3.09 30.35
CA ASP A 631 18.15 3.01 31.33
C ASP A 631 18.47 1.56 31.78
N ASN A 632 17.57 0.60 31.51
CA ASN A 632 17.69 -0.82 31.88
C ASN A 632 17.55 -1.79 30.68
N ILE A 633 17.80 -1.31 29.45
CA ILE A 633 17.77 -2.14 28.24
C ILE A 633 18.96 -3.11 28.19
N ALA A 634 18.71 -4.36 27.78
CA ALA A 634 19.75 -5.39 27.64
C ALA A 634 20.70 -5.09 26.47
N VAL A 635 21.82 -5.81 26.43
CA VAL A 635 22.67 -5.86 25.23
C VAL A 635 21.86 -6.50 24.09
N LEU A 636 21.88 -5.89 22.89
CA LEU A 636 21.04 -6.20 21.73
C LEU A 636 19.52 -6.06 21.98
N GLY A 637 19.11 -5.38 23.06
CA GLY A 637 17.69 -5.15 23.37
C GLY A 637 16.98 -4.23 22.37
N ARG A 638 15.68 -4.43 22.20
CA ARG A 638 14.83 -3.67 21.25
C ARG A 638 13.72 -2.94 22.01
N ILE A 639 13.46 -1.68 21.66
CA ILE A 639 12.35 -0.89 22.19
C ILE A 639 11.40 -0.58 21.03
N ILE A 640 10.23 -1.21 21.01
CA ILE A 640 9.13 -0.83 20.13
C ILE A 640 8.55 0.48 20.67
N VAL A 641 8.61 1.53 19.86
CA VAL A 641 7.93 2.80 20.10
C VAL A 641 6.56 2.69 19.43
N PHE A 642 5.56 2.31 20.22
CA PHE A 642 4.18 2.11 19.81
C PHE A 642 3.31 3.37 19.99
N GLY A 643 3.68 4.26 20.92
CA GLY A 643 2.93 5.49 21.21
C GLY A 643 3.50 6.28 22.38
N ASN A 644 2.88 7.42 22.68
CA ASN A 644 3.27 8.35 23.73
C ASN A 644 2.04 8.91 24.45
N VAL A 645 1.19 8.04 25.02
CA VAL A 645 -0.13 8.46 25.56
C VAL A 645 -0.04 9.46 26.72
N SER A 646 1.12 9.60 27.38
CA SER A 646 1.28 10.64 28.41
C SER A 646 1.29 12.08 27.86
N HIS A 647 1.50 12.28 26.55
CA HIS A 647 1.58 13.61 25.93
C HIS A 647 0.35 14.00 25.08
N TYR A 648 -0.49 13.05 24.66
CA TYR A 648 -1.61 13.31 23.74
C TYR A 648 -2.68 14.28 24.27
N HIS A 649 -2.84 14.44 25.60
CA HIS A 649 -3.83 15.36 26.18
C HIS A 649 -3.34 16.82 26.27
N GLY A 650 -2.06 17.11 25.97
CA GLY A 650 -1.48 18.45 26.03
C GLY A 650 -1.10 18.96 27.43
N ASP A 651 -1.57 18.33 28.50
CA ASP A 651 -1.18 18.65 29.90
C ASP A 651 0.26 18.21 30.26
N SER A 652 0.94 17.49 29.37
CA SER A 652 2.34 17.13 29.53
C SER A 652 3.24 18.37 29.47
N GLY A 653 4.17 18.47 30.43
CA GLY A 653 5.26 19.45 30.35
C GLY A 653 6.19 19.23 29.15
N PRO A 654 7.20 20.11 28.96
CA PRO A 654 8.13 20.01 27.84
C PRO A 654 8.82 18.63 27.80
N GLU A 655 8.89 18.04 26.60
CA GLU A 655 9.43 16.69 26.42
C GLU A 655 10.87 16.54 26.97
N PRO A 656 11.23 15.37 27.53
CA PRO A 656 12.61 15.07 27.86
C PRO A 656 13.43 14.96 26.57
N GLN A 657 14.14 16.01 26.14
CA GLN A 657 14.81 15.99 24.82
C GLN A 657 15.74 14.78 24.62
N TYR A 658 15.39 13.96 23.61
CA TYR A 658 16.01 12.66 23.38
C TYR A 658 17.35 12.80 22.60
N GLY A 659 18.42 13.17 23.31
CA GLY A 659 19.73 13.56 22.74
C GLY A 659 20.94 12.65 23.07
N TYR A 660 22.16 13.18 22.89
CA TYR A 660 23.45 12.44 22.91
C TYR A 660 23.60 11.35 23.99
N GLN A 661 23.16 11.62 25.23
CA GLN A 661 23.25 10.68 26.36
C GLN A 661 22.56 9.34 26.09
N GLN A 662 21.56 9.34 25.22
CA GLN A 662 20.75 8.17 24.88
C GLN A 662 21.33 7.47 23.66
N ASN A 663 21.73 8.21 22.61
CA ASN A 663 22.53 7.66 21.51
C ASN A 663 23.75 6.90 22.05
N ARG A 664 24.39 7.42 23.10
CA ARG A 664 25.49 6.76 23.80
C ARG A 664 25.08 5.51 24.58
N LYS A 665 23.89 5.46 25.20
CA LYS A 665 23.36 4.26 25.85
C LYS A 665 23.02 3.16 24.84
N MET A 666 22.32 3.52 23.76
CA MET A 666 22.01 2.64 22.63
C MET A 666 23.29 2.05 22.05
N GLN A 667 24.30 2.88 21.76
CA GLN A 667 25.62 2.46 21.28
C GLN A 667 26.33 1.52 22.27
N LEU A 668 26.31 1.80 23.57
CA LEU A 668 26.95 0.95 24.61
C LEU A 668 26.17 -0.34 24.94
N ARG A 669 25.04 -0.58 24.26
CA ARG A 669 24.24 -1.80 24.35
C ARG A 669 24.04 -2.49 22.99
N SER A 670 24.42 -1.87 21.88
CA SER A 670 23.99 -2.29 20.53
C SER A 670 22.47 -2.49 20.42
N ALA A 671 21.71 -1.69 21.18
CA ALA A 671 20.26 -1.77 21.24
C ALA A 671 19.61 -0.99 20.07
N SER A 672 18.29 -1.14 19.86
CA SER A 672 17.53 -0.32 18.90
C SER A 672 16.23 0.25 19.46
N LEU A 673 15.89 1.49 19.07
CA LEU A 673 14.52 2.00 19.06
C LEU A 673 13.91 1.64 17.70
N ARG A 674 12.65 1.25 17.67
CA ARG A 674 11.94 0.83 16.46
C ARG A 674 10.51 1.38 16.49
N GLY A 675 10.18 2.31 15.60
CA GLY A 675 8.81 2.80 15.47
C GLY A 675 7.88 1.71 14.95
N PHE A 676 6.62 1.70 15.39
CA PHE A 676 5.57 0.87 14.81
C PHE A 676 4.32 1.71 14.54
N LEU A 677 3.78 1.62 13.33
CA LEU A 677 2.49 2.20 12.96
C LEU A 677 1.70 1.17 12.16
N LEU A 678 0.48 0.85 12.61
CA LEU A 678 -0.34 -0.23 12.04
C LEU A 678 -0.55 -0.11 10.52
N PHE A 679 -0.73 1.11 10.03
CA PHE A 679 -0.97 1.40 8.61
C PHE A 679 0.17 0.90 7.69
N HIS A 680 1.43 0.97 8.13
CA HIS A 680 2.58 0.46 7.36
C HIS A 680 2.65 -1.06 7.30
N HIS A 681 1.76 -1.77 8.00
CA HIS A 681 1.69 -3.22 8.05
C HIS A 681 0.30 -3.76 7.65
N ALA A 682 -0.51 -2.93 6.96
CA ALA A 682 -1.88 -3.27 6.57
C ALA A 682 -1.99 -4.61 5.81
N LYS A 683 -1.03 -4.93 4.92
CA LYS A 683 -1.01 -6.19 4.16
C LYS A 683 -0.94 -7.47 5.02
N TYR A 684 -0.51 -7.37 6.28
CA TYR A 684 -0.44 -8.49 7.23
C TYR A 684 -1.60 -8.54 8.25
N VAL A 685 -2.52 -7.57 8.23
CA VAL A 685 -3.63 -7.50 9.22
C VAL A 685 -4.57 -8.72 9.16
N PRO A 686 -4.98 -9.26 7.99
CA PRO A 686 -5.88 -10.40 7.93
C PRO A 686 -5.31 -11.67 8.58
N GLU A 687 -4.07 -12.04 8.23
CA GLU A 687 -3.35 -13.21 8.78
C GLU A 687 -3.23 -13.13 10.31
N HIS A 688 -2.76 -11.99 10.81
CA HIS A 688 -2.61 -11.77 12.24
C HIS A 688 -3.97 -11.80 12.98
N LEU A 689 -5.06 -11.33 12.35
CA LEU A 689 -6.39 -11.34 12.94
C LEU A 689 -6.99 -12.75 13.00
N GLU A 690 -6.87 -13.56 11.95
CA GLU A 690 -7.29 -14.97 11.96
C GLU A 690 -6.54 -15.77 13.05
N ARG A 691 -5.24 -15.53 13.17
CA ARG A 691 -4.39 -16.12 14.22
C ARG A 691 -4.86 -15.74 15.63
N LEU A 692 -5.26 -14.48 15.85
CA LEU A 692 -5.81 -14.00 17.13
C LEU A 692 -7.21 -14.56 17.44
N LEU A 693 -8.09 -14.60 16.44
CA LEU A 693 -9.43 -15.20 16.55
C LEU A 693 -9.34 -16.70 16.88
N THR A 694 -8.38 -17.41 16.28
CA THR A 694 -8.09 -18.82 16.59
C THR A 694 -7.64 -18.98 18.04
N LEU A 695 -6.68 -18.20 18.52
CA LEU A 695 -6.23 -18.26 19.92
C LEU A 695 -7.36 -17.96 20.93
N ILE A 696 -8.32 -17.12 20.58
CA ILE A 696 -9.51 -16.83 21.40
C ILE A 696 -10.49 -18.00 21.39
N LYS A 697 -10.76 -18.58 20.21
CA LYS A 697 -11.60 -19.77 20.04
C LYS A 697 -11.05 -21.00 20.79
N GLU A 698 -9.72 -21.10 20.90
CA GLU A 698 -9.02 -22.11 21.70
C GLU A 698 -8.93 -21.76 23.21
N GLY A 699 -9.40 -20.59 23.64
CA GLY A 699 -9.32 -20.12 25.03
C GLY A 699 -7.91 -19.75 25.51
N LYS A 700 -6.91 -19.75 24.61
CA LYS A 700 -5.50 -19.40 24.90
C LYS A 700 -5.28 -17.90 25.04
N LEU A 701 -6.17 -17.08 24.47
CA LEU A 701 -6.10 -15.62 24.48
C LEU A 701 -7.45 -15.02 24.92
N LYS A 702 -7.39 -13.95 25.73
CA LYS A 702 -8.57 -13.22 26.24
C LYS A 702 -8.62 -11.81 25.65
N ALA A 703 -9.68 -11.49 24.93
CA ALA A 703 -10.00 -10.13 24.49
C ALA A 703 -10.68 -9.35 25.62
N GLY A 704 -9.91 -8.67 26.47
CA GLY A 704 -10.44 -7.94 27.61
C GLY A 704 -11.11 -6.62 27.21
N ILE A 705 -12.34 -6.44 27.71
CA ILE A 705 -13.13 -5.21 27.63
C ILE A 705 -13.20 -4.62 29.05
N ASP A 706 -13.23 -3.30 29.15
CA ASP A 706 -13.47 -2.62 30.42
C ASP A 706 -14.88 -2.91 30.96
N PRO A 707 -15.05 -3.22 32.26
CA PRO A 707 -16.36 -3.56 32.83
C PRO A 707 -17.32 -2.37 32.98
N THR A 708 -16.90 -1.15 32.65
CA THR A 708 -17.78 0.03 32.66
C THR A 708 -18.57 0.09 31.35
N GLU A 709 -19.90 -0.07 31.41
CA GLU A 709 -20.73 0.07 30.22
C GLU A 709 -20.96 1.55 29.87
N PHE A 710 -20.71 1.90 28.61
CA PHE A 710 -21.01 3.19 28.00
C PHE A 710 -22.05 2.96 26.89
N ARG A 711 -22.99 3.91 26.71
CA ARG A 711 -24.15 3.77 25.81
C ARG A 711 -24.40 5.07 25.06
N GLY A 712 -24.64 4.96 23.75
CA GLY A 712 -24.86 6.10 22.85
C GLY A 712 -23.60 6.93 22.58
N LEU A 713 -23.61 7.69 21.48
CA LEU A 713 -22.48 8.56 21.08
C LEU A 713 -22.16 9.61 22.15
N GLU A 714 -23.17 10.07 22.89
CA GLU A 714 -23.07 11.03 23.99
C GLU A 714 -22.13 10.57 25.13
N SER A 715 -21.88 9.26 25.24
CA SER A 715 -21.00 8.67 26.25
C SER A 715 -19.53 8.52 25.81
N ILE A 716 -19.20 8.79 24.54
CA ILE A 716 -17.83 8.76 24.02
C ILE A 716 -16.87 9.63 24.86
N PRO A 717 -17.20 10.90 25.21
CA PRO A 717 -16.26 11.73 25.95
C PRO A 717 -16.08 11.29 27.40
N ASP A 718 -17.09 10.66 28.02
CA ASP A 718 -16.97 10.06 29.36
C ASP A 718 -16.02 8.84 29.35
N ALA A 719 -16.00 8.08 28.25
CA ALA A 719 -15.08 6.97 28.05
C ALA A 719 -13.64 7.46 27.74
N ILE A 720 -13.49 8.52 26.96
CA ILE A 720 -12.20 9.21 26.75
C ILE A 720 -11.65 9.71 28.09
N ASP A 721 -12.44 10.40 28.91
CA ASP A 721 -12.03 10.85 30.25
C ASP A 721 -11.63 9.67 31.16
N ARG A 722 -12.31 8.51 31.05
CA ARG A 722 -11.94 7.28 31.76
C ARG A 722 -10.58 6.72 31.31
N LEU A 723 -10.24 6.82 30.02
CA LEU A 723 -8.95 6.44 29.46
C LEU A 723 -7.82 7.33 30.00
N TYR A 724 -7.97 8.66 29.92
CA TYR A 724 -6.93 9.61 30.35
C TYR A 724 -6.81 9.72 31.88
N ALA A 725 -7.89 9.48 32.63
CA ALA A 725 -7.81 9.23 34.08
C ALA A 725 -7.08 7.92 34.44
N GLN A 726 -6.59 7.16 33.45
CA GLN A 726 -5.87 5.88 33.58
C GLN A 726 -6.68 4.81 34.32
N LYS A 727 -8.02 4.86 34.27
CA LYS A 727 -8.91 3.96 35.04
C LYS A 727 -9.23 2.65 34.32
N ASN A 728 -9.10 2.60 32.99
CA ASN A 728 -9.55 1.47 32.20
C ASN A 728 -8.74 0.17 32.38
N ILE A 729 -9.40 -0.98 32.28
CA ILE A 729 -8.78 -2.31 32.21
C ILE A 729 -9.24 -2.97 30.91
N GLY A 730 -8.31 -3.27 30.00
CA GLY A 730 -8.64 -3.67 28.63
C GLY A 730 -9.11 -2.52 27.73
N LYS A 731 -9.86 -2.87 26.67
CA LYS A 731 -10.41 -1.93 25.67
C LYS A 731 -11.72 -1.33 26.19
N LEU A 732 -11.85 0.00 26.10
CA LEU A 732 -13.10 0.70 26.33
C LEU A 732 -13.99 0.56 25.09
N VAL A 733 -15.26 0.20 25.29
CA VAL A 733 -16.24 -0.02 24.23
C VAL A 733 -17.53 0.72 24.56
N ILE A 734 -18.05 1.47 23.59
CA ILE A 734 -19.39 2.07 23.62
C ILE A 734 -20.37 1.07 23.00
N ARG A 735 -21.58 0.95 23.55
CA ARG A 735 -22.71 0.26 22.90
C ARG A 735 -23.65 1.28 22.25
N LEU A 736 -24.10 1.00 21.03
CA LEU A 736 -25.22 1.69 20.39
C LEU A 736 -26.47 0.78 20.45
#